data_AF-A0A0C3CDW1-F1
#
_entry.id   AF-A0A0C3CDW1-F1
#
_cell.length_a   1.000
_cell.length_b   1.000
_cell.length_c   1.000
_cell.angle_alpha   90.00
_cell.angle_beta   90.00
_cell.angle_gamma   90.00
#
_symmetry.space_group_name_H-M   'P 1'
#
loop_
_entity.id
_entity.type
_entity.pdbx_description
1 polymer ?
#
loop_
_entity_poly.entity_id
_entity_poly.type
_entity_poly.pdbx_seq_one_letter_code
_entity_poly.pdbx_strand_id
1 'polypeptide(L)'
;MYTTPKKAAASRFRAHPYLSPLVTPLNKLFGFRDAPTVSSPPSPGGPSLPPNSPFDPLSQTPTPRKRYCPPGGDPYSPSPRLVRPKLSHRVGVRDAQSQSALRKQRSFRSLEKTQFNSLPAHRPEAPGFDEISAALEAAKQSSRFPLDKEAEITCNEMGKLSRHRFQATTLTMERERVGRAAERAPRLQTELEERREVRRKLEADLTKERKRLRAMDRSKVQAAKLAKSKPRQERRAERRKREAESESDLSADQSPLVEAMAGLRTSVPLPETPRHRSATPTPAPSAIHPDHAQERAAEAERLRVAAEFQAALQREEARLLALQQERVRAEEEAARYKEEQARIRAHRESQLRREREVLLEEERKNRLRAEQAAQERQQQEEALRAAKEARAREELEAQRRAEERARRMDELEEAYMRQQEDYARIQEAHARAQREAEVLRSSTHQAADILRAQEERITNLAQMEEQFKARFEAIQSALLAQYYAQQQWEEQQQQRSYQHQQQQQNSPPPPTQPDREPSLHDIPMRDASFYVDMDASMHSIPASERPSPPPPAPDRPPTVAERFELYALKWKILKSEKPLVAFEQIPWPVLFDVKDPEEITKELVKEFVMHPERPGCKGKSQKDRVRMDLLTWHPDKCQSRLVEKVPADVQEMTSETVKKIVRFLFELKKN
;
A
#
# COMPACT_ATOMS: atom_id res chain seq x y z
N MET A 1 -20.62 35.21 -74.04
CA MET A 1 -19.63 35.58 -73.00
C MET A 1 -19.94 34.82 -71.73
N TYR A 2 -18.93 34.09 -71.25
CA TYR A 2 -18.78 33.36 -69.97
C TYR A 2 -19.74 32.23 -69.55
N THR A 3 -19.41 31.04 -70.08
CA THR A 3 -19.05 29.77 -69.39
C THR A 3 -19.96 29.15 -68.31
N THR A 4 -20.46 27.96 -68.70
CA THR A 4 -20.95 26.78 -67.95
C THR A 4 -19.79 26.09 -67.15
N PRO A 5 -19.88 24.85 -66.56
CA PRO A 5 -20.97 23.84 -66.56
C PRO A 5 -21.20 22.96 -65.28
N LYS A 6 -22.40 22.37 -65.26
CA LYS A 6 -22.81 20.95 -65.01
C LYS A 6 -22.19 20.11 -63.88
N LYS A 7 -23.07 19.55 -63.03
CA LYS A 7 -23.00 18.17 -62.51
C LYS A 7 -24.39 17.50 -62.54
N ALA A 8 -24.47 16.36 -63.23
CA ALA A 8 -25.52 15.33 -63.13
C ALA A 8 -24.94 14.19 -62.25
N ALA A 9 -25.64 13.63 -61.25
CA ALA A 9 -26.64 12.55 -61.31
C ALA A 9 -26.11 11.30 -62.07
N ALA A 10 -26.25 10.04 -61.65
CA ALA A 10 -26.86 9.38 -60.49
C ALA A 10 -26.50 7.87 -60.56
N SER A 11 -26.92 7.12 -59.53
CA SER A 11 -27.49 5.76 -59.64
C SER A 11 -26.59 4.51 -59.55
N ARG A 12 -26.81 3.80 -58.41
CA ARG A 12 -27.10 2.35 -58.20
C ARG A 12 -26.31 1.29 -58.99
N PHE A 13 -25.81 0.26 -58.29
CA PHE A 13 -26.24 -1.15 -58.47
C PHE A 13 -25.72 -2.08 -57.37
N ARG A 14 -26.52 -3.09 -57.00
CA ARG A 14 -26.22 -4.23 -56.13
C ARG A 14 -25.31 -5.24 -56.85
N ALA A 15 -24.47 -5.96 -56.09
CA ALA A 15 -24.25 -7.41 -56.27
C ALA A 15 -23.48 -8.01 -55.08
N HIS A 16 -24.02 -9.08 -54.50
CA HIS A 16 -23.25 -10.13 -53.82
C HIS A 16 -22.86 -11.18 -54.87
N PRO A 17 -21.76 -11.91 -54.68
CA PRO A 17 -21.89 -13.36 -54.53
C PRO A 17 -20.90 -14.01 -53.53
N TYR A 18 -21.22 -15.26 -53.22
CA TYR A 18 -20.50 -16.26 -52.44
C TYR A 18 -19.06 -16.54 -52.91
N LEU A 19 -18.20 -16.99 -51.99
CA LEU A 19 -17.34 -18.20 -52.03
C LEU A 19 -16.08 -18.02 -51.17
N SER A 20 -15.93 -18.86 -50.14
CA SER A 20 -14.67 -19.19 -49.43
C SER A 20 -13.63 -19.79 -50.42
N PRO A 21 -12.32 -19.96 -50.12
CA PRO A 21 -11.67 -20.22 -48.83
C PRO A 21 -10.28 -19.55 -48.67
N LEU A 22 -9.57 -19.84 -47.57
CA LEU A 22 -8.12 -20.08 -47.47
C LEU A 22 -7.52 -19.56 -46.16
N VAL A 23 -7.14 -20.55 -45.35
CA VAL A 23 -6.04 -20.51 -44.39
C VAL A 23 -4.81 -19.89 -45.04
N THR A 24 -4.22 -18.86 -44.41
CA THR A 24 -2.77 -18.65 -44.43
C THR A 24 -2.29 -17.94 -43.16
N PRO A 25 -1.00 -18.15 -42.80
CA PRO A 25 -0.43 -17.91 -41.48
C PRO A 25 0.40 -16.61 -41.43
N LEU A 26 0.62 -16.06 -40.24
CA LEU A 26 1.67 -15.05 -40.04
C LEU A 26 2.06 -14.95 -38.57
N ASN A 27 3.10 -15.68 -38.20
CA ASN A 27 4.00 -15.29 -37.11
C ASN A 27 5.41 -15.79 -37.46
N LYS A 28 6.11 -14.97 -38.25
CA LYS A 28 7.58 -14.95 -38.35
C LYS A 28 7.99 -13.51 -38.15
N LEU A 29 8.52 -13.19 -36.98
CA LEU A 29 9.57 -12.19 -36.85
C LEU A 29 10.29 -12.49 -35.55
N PHE A 30 11.45 -13.13 -35.68
CA PHE A 30 12.66 -13.08 -34.84
C PHE A 30 13.39 -14.42 -35.02
N GLY A 31 14.35 -14.41 -35.95
CA GLY A 31 15.31 -15.48 -36.12
C GLY A 31 16.43 -15.35 -35.10
N PHE A 32 16.92 -16.49 -34.61
CA PHE A 32 18.31 -16.68 -34.22
C PHE A 32 18.67 -18.18 -34.31
N ARG A 33 19.50 -18.47 -35.32
CA ARG A 33 20.57 -19.48 -35.45
C ARG A 33 20.51 -20.81 -34.66
N ASP A 34 20.42 -21.90 -35.43
CA ASP A 34 21.35 -23.04 -35.54
C ASP A 34 21.92 -23.73 -34.27
N ALA A 35 21.38 -24.92 -33.98
CA ALA A 35 22.00 -26.27 -33.85
C ALA A 35 23.55 -26.39 -33.64
N PRO A 36 24.09 -27.45 -32.95
CA PRO A 36 23.67 -28.85 -33.16
C PRO A 36 23.60 -29.83 -31.97
N THR A 37 22.65 -30.75 -32.12
CA THR A 37 22.64 -32.20 -31.84
C THR A 37 23.84 -32.87 -31.18
N VAL A 38 23.59 -33.64 -30.11
CA VAL A 38 24.08 -35.02 -29.94
C VAL A 38 22.97 -35.90 -29.36
N SER A 39 22.72 -37.01 -30.05
CA SER A 39 21.83 -38.12 -29.73
C SER A 39 22.59 -39.19 -28.92
N SER A 40 21.93 -39.80 -27.91
CA SER A 40 21.66 -41.26 -27.81
C SER A 40 21.55 -41.79 -26.35
N PRO A 41 20.61 -42.72 -26.07
CA PRO A 41 20.46 -43.51 -24.83
C PRO A 41 20.88 -45.01 -25.07
N PRO A 42 20.50 -46.07 -24.30
CA PRO A 42 20.13 -46.31 -22.87
C PRO A 42 20.84 -47.52 -22.15
N SER A 43 20.65 -47.65 -20.81
CA SER A 43 20.60 -48.89 -19.95
C SER A 43 21.84 -49.82 -19.78
N PRO A 44 21.84 -50.85 -18.88
CA PRO A 44 21.29 -51.03 -17.51
C PRO A 44 22.31 -51.68 -16.51
N GLY A 45 21.98 -51.84 -15.22
CA GLY A 45 22.65 -52.84 -14.35
C GLY A 45 22.79 -52.49 -12.86
N GLY A 46 22.08 -53.22 -11.98
CA GLY A 46 22.46 -53.41 -10.56
C GLY A 46 23.67 -54.36 -10.41
N PRO A 47 24.16 -54.70 -9.19
CA PRO A 47 23.35 -55.42 -8.19
C PRO A 47 23.69 -55.20 -6.68
N SER A 48 22.80 -55.75 -5.83
CA SER A 48 22.97 -56.44 -4.51
C SER A 48 23.95 -55.96 -3.40
N LEU A 49 23.35 -55.55 -2.25
CA LEU A 49 23.50 -55.97 -0.81
C LEU A 49 24.71 -56.82 -0.31
N PRO A 50 24.94 -57.05 1.02
CA PRO A 50 24.93 -56.24 2.28
C PRO A 50 26.17 -56.61 3.20
N PRO A 51 26.14 -56.76 4.56
CA PRO A 51 25.81 -55.90 5.74
C PRO A 51 26.98 -55.75 6.80
N ASN A 52 26.70 -55.03 7.90
CA ASN A 52 27.33 -55.08 9.25
C ASN A 52 28.75 -54.50 9.49
N SER A 53 28.84 -53.46 10.34
CA SER A 53 29.57 -53.49 11.63
C SER A 53 29.46 -52.14 12.39
N PRO A 54 29.30 -52.16 13.74
CA PRO A 54 29.28 -50.99 14.62
C PRO A 54 30.68 -50.66 15.21
N PHE A 55 30.77 -49.53 15.94
CA PHE A 55 31.84 -48.99 16.81
C PHE A 55 32.44 -47.62 16.39
N ASP A 56 31.97 -46.57 17.09
CA ASP A 56 32.67 -45.52 17.88
C ASP A 56 34.22 -45.37 17.82
N PRO A 57 34.84 -44.26 18.33
CA PRO A 57 34.34 -42.91 18.64
C PRO A 57 35.36 -41.74 18.37
N LEU A 58 34.95 -40.52 18.76
CA LEU A 58 35.76 -39.34 19.18
C LEU A 58 36.48 -38.43 18.15
N SER A 59 36.27 -37.13 18.44
CA SER A 59 37.17 -35.98 18.32
C SER A 59 37.19 -35.20 17.00
N GLN A 60 36.63 -33.98 17.03
CA GLN A 60 37.38 -32.72 17.00
C GLN A 60 36.45 -31.56 16.62
N THR A 61 36.13 -30.74 17.60
CA THR A 61 35.55 -29.41 17.41
C THR A 61 36.67 -28.40 17.11
N PRO A 62 36.49 -27.47 16.15
CA PRO A 62 37.17 -26.20 16.20
C PRO A 62 36.23 -25.08 16.70
N THR A 63 36.73 -24.38 17.70
CA THR A 63 36.22 -23.16 18.34
C THR A 63 35.77 -22.05 17.38
N PRO A 64 34.74 -21.25 17.72
CA PRO A 64 34.51 -19.95 17.08
C PRO A 64 35.20 -18.79 17.83
N ARG A 65 35.67 -17.85 17.01
CA ARG A 65 36.39 -16.62 17.37
C ARG A 65 35.63 -15.73 18.37
N LYS A 66 36.35 -15.34 19.43
CA LYS A 66 36.04 -14.20 20.32
C LYS A 66 35.87 -12.91 19.51
N ARG A 67 34.73 -12.23 19.66
CA ARG A 67 34.61 -10.78 19.42
C ARG A 67 34.74 -10.07 20.77
N TYR A 68 35.69 -9.15 20.83
CA TYR A 68 35.89 -8.19 21.89
C TYR A 68 34.63 -7.34 22.11
N CYS A 69 34.18 -7.25 23.36
CA CYS A 69 33.38 -6.14 23.88
C CYS A 69 34.33 -5.19 24.61
N PRO A 70 34.19 -3.85 24.48
CA PRO A 70 34.91 -2.90 25.33
C PRO A 70 34.25 -2.82 26.73
N PRO A 71 35.03 -2.66 27.81
CA PRO A 71 34.51 -2.50 29.17
C PRO A 71 34.35 -1.01 29.52
N GLY A 72 33.34 -0.67 30.33
CA GLY A 72 33.27 0.65 30.97
C GLY A 72 31.85 1.11 31.23
N GLY A 73 31.23 0.59 32.30
CA GLY A 73 29.96 1.10 32.83
C GLY A 73 29.93 0.86 34.33
N ASP A 74 30.41 1.84 35.10
CA ASP A 74 30.29 1.91 36.55
C ASP A 74 28.80 2.02 36.96
N PRO A 75 28.32 1.20 37.93
CA PRO A 75 26.93 1.23 38.36
C PRO A 75 26.78 1.92 39.72
N TYR A 76 27.18 3.18 39.89
CA TYR A 76 26.78 3.97 41.07
C TYR A 76 26.71 5.47 40.76
N SER A 77 25.52 5.99 40.49
CA SER A 77 25.23 7.40 40.72
C SER A 77 23.74 7.61 41.07
N PRO A 78 23.42 8.28 42.19
CA PRO A 78 22.07 8.36 42.72
C PRO A 78 21.22 9.44 42.02
N SER A 79 19.93 9.14 41.89
CA SER A 79 18.91 9.96 41.24
C SER A 79 18.77 11.37 41.83
N PRO A 80 18.60 12.44 41.01
CA PRO A 80 18.14 13.71 41.50
C PRO A 80 16.60 13.76 41.54
N ARG A 81 16.09 14.09 42.73
CA ARG A 81 14.68 14.33 43.05
C ARG A 81 14.10 15.46 42.20
N LEU A 82 12.99 15.19 41.52
CA LEU A 82 12.14 16.20 40.89
C LEU A 82 11.33 16.94 41.96
N VAL A 83 11.70 18.19 42.23
CA VAL A 83 10.89 19.14 43.00
C VAL A 83 9.92 19.83 42.04
N ARG A 84 8.62 19.58 42.21
CA ARG A 84 7.54 20.33 41.55
C ARG A 84 7.42 21.73 42.17
N PRO A 85 7.35 22.82 41.39
CA PRO A 85 6.89 24.10 41.90
C PRO A 85 5.35 24.20 41.81
N LYS A 86 4.77 24.69 42.91
CA LYS A 86 3.34 24.95 43.12
C LYS A 86 2.87 26.12 42.25
N LEU A 87 1.75 25.94 41.55
CA LEU A 87 0.97 26.99 40.92
C LEU A 87 0.30 27.85 42.00
N SER A 88 0.72 29.11 42.12
CA SER A 88 0.03 30.13 42.93
C SER A 88 -0.94 30.91 42.05
N HIS A 89 -2.20 30.90 42.46
CA HIS A 89 -3.24 31.82 41.99
C HIS A 89 -2.77 33.28 42.07
N ARG A 90 -2.93 34.03 40.97
CA ARG A 90 -2.94 35.49 41.02
C ARG A 90 -4.17 36.01 40.30
N VAL A 91 -5.13 36.43 41.12
CA VAL A 91 -6.26 37.29 40.79
C VAL A 91 -5.71 38.63 40.29
N GLY A 92 -6.14 39.04 39.10
CA GLY A 92 -5.80 40.32 38.49
C GLY A 92 -7.03 40.89 37.80
N VAL A 93 -7.83 41.59 38.58
CA VAL A 93 -8.87 42.52 38.14
C VAL A 93 -8.22 43.64 37.33
N ARG A 94 -8.71 43.93 36.13
CA ARG A 94 -8.69 45.28 35.56
C ARG A 94 -9.71 45.44 34.43
N ASP A 95 -10.40 46.56 34.54
CA ASP A 95 -11.58 46.99 33.81
C ASP A 95 -11.34 47.36 32.34
N ALA A 96 -12.44 47.26 31.59
CA ALA A 96 -12.95 48.17 30.56
C ALA A 96 -11.97 49.00 29.72
N GLN A 97 -12.02 48.82 28.40
CA GLN A 97 -12.64 49.81 27.50
C GLN A 97 -12.59 49.34 26.03
N SER A 98 -13.78 49.27 25.42
CA SER A 98 -14.12 49.64 24.04
C SER A 98 -13.08 49.48 22.92
N GLN A 99 -13.41 48.72 21.88
CA GLN A 99 -13.94 49.30 20.64
C GLN A 99 -14.49 48.23 19.67
N SER A 100 -15.65 48.56 19.16
CA SER A 100 -16.50 47.91 18.16
C SER A 100 -15.91 47.91 16.74
N ALA A 101 -16.10 46.81 15.99
CA ALA A 101 -16.36 46.86 14.54
C ALA A 101 -16.88 45.51 14.00
N LEU A 102 -18.20 45.43 13.85
CA LEU A 102 -18.93 44.91 12.67
C LEU A 102 -18.22 43.89 11.76
N ARG A 103 -18.62 42.61 11.83
CA ARG A 103 -18.79 41.80 10.61
C ARG A 103 -19.84 40.70 10.75
N LYS A 104 -21.01 41.05 10.23
CA LYS A 104 -22.22 40.28 9.90
C LYS A 104 -22.04 38.76 9.79
N GLN A 105 -22.68 38.04 10.71
CA GLN A 105 -23.20 36.70 10.50
C GLN A 105 -24.26 36.74 9.40
N ARG A 106 -24.16 35.80 8.46
CA ARG A 106 -25.19 35.55 7.44
C ARG A 106 -25.80 34.18 7.74
N SER A 107 -26.72 34.16 8.70
CA SER A 107 -27.69 33.08 8.85
C SER A 107 -28.73 33.23 7.75
N PHE A 108 -28.83 32.28 6.83
CA PHE A 108 -30.02 32.15 6.00
C PHE A 108 -30.87 31.00 6.51
N ARG A 109 -32.08 31.40 6.88
CA ARG A 109 -33.22 30.60 7.30
C ARG A 109 -33.58 29.54 6.28
N SER A 110 -34.03 28.43 6.84
CA SER A 110 -35.02 27.51 6.29
C SER A 110 -36.17 28.23 5.58
N LEU A 111 -36.54 27.72 4.41
CA LEU A 111 -37.90 27.80 3.91
C LEU A 111 -38.31 26.41 3.44
N GLU A 112 -39.20 25.83 4.24
CA GLU A 112 -40.14 24.79 3.88
C GLU A 112 -40.87 25.14 2.58
N LYS A 113 -41.06 24.13 1.73
CA LYS A 113 -42.29 23.84 0.96
C LYS A 113 -41.96 22.99 -0.26
N THR A 114 -42.24 21.69 -0.14
CA THR A 114 -43.00 20.90 -1.13
C THR A 114 -43.19 19.47 -0.58
N GLN A 115 -44.04 19.35 0.45
CA GLN A 115 -44.85 18.15 0.59
C GLN A 115 -45.99 18.28 -0.42
N PHE A 116 -45.91 17.55 -1.53
CA PHE A 116 -47.04 17.37 -2.44
C PHE A 116 -47.11 15.91 -2.87
N ASN A 117 -47.98 15.17 -2.19
CA ASN A 117 -48.73 14.00 -2.62
C ASN A 117 -48.08 13.07 -3.67
N SER A 118 -47.27 12.12 -3.21
CA SER A 118 -47.13 10.83 -3.88
C SER A 118 -48.06 9.81 -3.22
N LEU A 119 -49.35 9.87 -3.57
CA LEU A 119 -50.25 8.72 -3.42
C LEU A 119 -49.68 7.58 -4.28
N PRO A 120 -49.49 6.36 -3.74
CA PRO A 120 -49.16 5.22 -4.57
C PRO A 120 -50.43 4.89 -5.37
N ALA A 121 -50.46 5.30 -6.64
CA ALA A 121 -51.35 4.69 -7.60
C ALA A 121 -50.91 3.23 -7.75
N HIS A 122 -51.43 2.36 -6.88
CA HIS A 122 -51.47 0.92 -7.13
C HIS A 122 -52.33 0.73 -8.37
N ARG A 123 -51.70 0.87 -9.53
CA ARG A 123 -52.21 0.35 -10.78
C ARG A 123 -52.05 -1.16 -10.61
N PRO A 124 -53.14 -1.96 -10.53
CA PRO A 124 -53.00 -3.40 -10.51
C PRO A 124 -52.22 -3.75 -11.78
N GLU A 125 -51.04 -4.35 -11.61
CA GLU A 125 -50.28 -4.87 -12.73
C GLU A 125 -51.20 -5.83 -13.47
N ALA A 126 -51.37 -5.60 -14.77
CA ALA A 126 -52.17 -6.50 -15.58
C ALA A 126 -51.54 -7.90 -15.44
N PRO A 127 -52.32 -8.94 -15.13
CA PRO A 127 -51.79 -10.26 -14.82
C PRO A 127 -50.87 -10.72 -15.95
N GLY A 128 -49.69 -11.22 -15.57
CA GLY A 128 -48.69 -11.68 -16.52
C GLY A 128 -49.25 -12.77 -17.42
N PHE A 129 -48.69 -12.94 -18.62
CA PHE A 129 -49.13 -14.01 -19.54
C PHE A 129 -49.18 -15.38 -18.84
N ASP A 130 -48.22 -15.64 -17.95
CA ASP A 130 -48.13 -16.87 -17.16
C ASP A 130 -49.25 -16.99 -16.12
N GLU A 131 -49.70 -15.89 -15.52
CA GLU A 131 -50.83 -15.88 -14.57
C GLU A 131 -52.17 -16.08 -15.29
N ILE A 132 -52.34 -15.50 -16.48
CA ILE A 132 -53.54 -15.73 -17.31
C ILE A 132 -53.55 -17.18 -17.82
N SER A 133 -52.40 -17.72 -18.22
CA SER A 133 -52.28 -19.12 -18.65
C SER A 133 -52.54 -20.10 -17.50
N ALA A 134 -51.99 -19.81 -16.31
CA ALA A 134 -52.21 -20.60 -15.11
C ALA A 134 -53.68 -20.55 -14.64
N ALA A 135 -54.33 -19.37 -14.69
CA ALA A 135 -55.74 -19.23 -14.38
C ALA A 135 -56.63 -19.98 -15.38
N LEU A 136 -56.26 -20.00 -16.66
CA LEU A 136 -56.98 -20.75 -17.70
C LEU A 136 -56.84 -22.27 -17.51
N GLU A 137 -55.64 -22.75 -17.16
CA GLU A 137 -55.41 -24.17 -16.84
C GLU A 137 -56.09 -24.60 -15.53
N ALA A 138 -56.08 -23.74 -14.50
CA ALA A 138 -56.84 -23.97 -13.27
C ALA A 138 -58.37 -24.03 -13.55
N ALA A 139 -58.87 -23.17 -14.43
CA ALA A 139 -60.27 -23.20 -14.86
C ALA A 139 -60.61 -24.51 -15.61
N LYS A 140 -59.73 -25.00 -16.49
CA LYS A 140 -59.88 -26.32 -17.16
C LYS A 140 -59.90 -27.46 -16.16
N GLN A 141 -59.03 -27.44 -15.15
CA GLN A 141 -58.97 -28.48 -14.11
C GLN A 141 -60.20 -28.46 -13.19
N SER A 142 -60.82 -27.30 -12.98
CA SER A 142 -62.04 -27.17 -12.15
C SER A 142 -63.33 -27.48 -12.90
N SER A 143 -63.33 -27.45 -14.23
CA SER A 143 -64.51 -27.71 -15.06
C SER A 143 -64.80 -29.21 -15.13
N ARG A 144 -65.78 -29.66 -14.34
CA ARG A 144 -66.27 -31.05 -14.31
C ARG A 144 -67.05 -31.49 -15.56
N PHE A 145 -67.29 -30.58 -16.51
CA PHE A 145 -67.99 -30.88 -17.75
C PHE A 145 -66.98 -30.92 -18.92
N PRO A 146 -67.03 -31.96 -19.78
CA PRO A 146 -66.21 -32.01 -20.97
C PRO A 146 -66.59 -30.82 -21.85
N LEU A 147 -65.62 -29.92 -22.07
CA LEU A 147 -65.75 -28.83 -23.02
C LEU A 147 -66.01 -29.43 -24.39
N ASP A 148 -67.04 -28.93 -25.07
CA ASP A 148 -67.34 -29.32 -26.45
C ASP A 148 -66.12 -29.01 -27.33
N LYS A 149 -65.84 -29.85 -28.34
CA LYS A 149 -64.64 -29.73 -29.18
C LYS A 149 -64.51 -28.35 -29.83
N GLU A 150 -65.64 -27.69 -30.11
CA GLU A 150 -65.66 -26.33 -30.63
C GLU A 150 -65.11 -25.30 -29.61
N ALA A 151 -65.39 -25.46 -28.32
CA ALA A 151 -64.87 -24.58 -27.27
C ALA A 151 -63.36 -24.77 -27.06
N GLU A 152 -62.84 -25.99 -27.26
CA GLU A 152 -61.41 -26.29 -27.18
C GLU A 152 -60.62 -25.67 -28.35
N ILE A 153 -61.16 -25.74 -29.57
CA ILE A 153 -60.61 -25.07 -30.74
C ILE A 153 -60.57 -23.55 -30.52
N THR A 154 -61.66 -22.99 -30.00
CA THR A 154 -61.78 -21.55 -29.75
C THR A 154 -60.78 -21.07 -28.67
N CYS A 155 -60.57 -21.85 -27.60
CA CYS A 155 -59.56 -21.54 -26.58
C CYS A 155 -58.13 -21.61 -27.13
N ASN A 156 -57.84 -22.58 -27.99
CA ASN A 156 -56.52 -22.70 -28.62
C ASN A 156 -56.24 -21.55 -29.59
N GLU A 157 -57.23 -21.14 -30.38
CA GLU A 157 -57.14 -19.96 -31.27
C GLU A 157 -56.95 -18.66 -30.46
N MET A 158 -57.69 -18.48 -29.36
CA MET A 158 -57.52 -17.34 -28.42
C MET A 158 -56.13 -17.32 -27.77
N GLY A 159 -55.56 -18.50 -27.45
CA GLY A 159 -54.21 -18.64 -26.94
C GLY A 159 -53.12 -18.25 -27.95
N LYS A 160 -53.31 -18.59 -29.23
CA LYS A 160 -52.42 -18.17 -30.33
C LYS A 160 -52.49 -16.65 -30.54
N LEU A 161 -53.70 -16.08 -30.57
CA LEU A 161 -53.91 -14.64 -30.72
C LEU A 161 -53.29 -13.86 -29.55
N SER A 162 -53.41 -14.37 -28.32
CA SER A 162 -52.78 -13.76 -27.14
C SER A 162 -51.26 -13.79 -27.19
N ARG A 163 -50.65 -14.90 -27.65
CA ARG A 163 -49.20 -14.97 -27.89
C ARG A 163 -48.73 -13.99 -28.95
N HIS A 164 -49.45 -13.87 -30.06
CA HIS A 164 -49.12 -12.90 -31.10
C HIS A 164 -49.26 -11.45 -30.62
N ARG A 165 -50.27 -11.16 -29.80
CA ARG A 165 -50.47 -9.83 -29.20
C ARG A 165 -49.35 -9.48 -28.20
N PHE A 166 -48.94 -10.44 -27.38
CA PHE A 166 -47.81 -10.28 -26.45
C PHE A 166 -46.50 -10.04 -27.20
N GLN A 167 -46.21 -10.86 -28.22
CA GLN A 167 -45.03 -10.69 -29.08
C GLN A 167 -45.03 -9.31 -29.76
N ALA A 168 -46.18 -8.86 -30.26
CA ALA A 168 -46.33 -7.53 -30.86
C ALA A 168 -46.02 -6.41 -29.85
N THR A 169 -46.54 -6.49 -28.62
CA THR A 169 -46.25 -5.51 -27.56
C THR A 169 -44.78 -5.48 -27.14
N THR A 170 -44.13 -6.64 -27.00
CA THR A 170 -42.69 -6.70 -26.71
C THR A 170 -41.87 -6.10 -27.84
N LEU A 171 -42.22 -6.36 -29.10
CA LEU A 171 -41.55 -5.75 -30.24
C LEU A 171 -41.78 -4.24 -30.31
N THR A 172 -42.93 -3.73 -29.88
CA THR A 172 -43.17 -2.28 -29.80
C THR A 172 -42.32 -1.64 -28.70
N MET A 173 -42.25 -2.25 -27.51
CA MET A 173 -41.43 -1.76 -26.41
C MET A 173 -39.93 -1.79 -26.75
N GLU A 174 -39.45 -2.84 -27.41
CA GLU A 174 -38.07 -2.90 -27.90
C GLU A 174 -37.80 -1.88 -28.99
N ARG A 175 -38.74 -1.65 -29.91
CA ARG A 175 -38.61 -0.59 -30.92
C ARG A 175 -38.57 0.80 -30.29
N GLU A 176 -39.33 1.06 -29.23
CA GLU A 176 -39.25 2.31 -28.46
C GLU A 176 -37.95 2.44 -27.65
N ARG A 177 -37.42 1.33 -27.11
CA ARG A 177 -36.11 1.33 -26.44
C ARG A 177 -35.00 1.66 -27.42
N VAL A 178 -34.99 1.02 -28.58
CA VAL A 178 -34.04 1.29 -29.66
C VAL A 178 -34.22 2.73 -30.17
N GLY A 179 -35.45 3.23 -30.31
CA GLY A 179 -35.72 4.62 -30.66
C GLY A 179 -35.15 5.62 -29.64
N ARG A 180 -35.40 5.41 -28.34
CA ARG A 180 -34.83 6.24 -27.27
C ARG A 180 -33.31 6.16 -27.20
N ALA A 181 -32.72 5.01 -27.48
CA ALA A 181 -31.27 4.85 -27.57
C ALA A 181 -30.71 5.61 -28.78
N ALA A 182 -31.38 5.54 -29.94
CA ALA A 182 -30.99 6.24 -31.15
C ALA A 182 -31.09 7.77 -30.99
N GLU A 183 -32.09 8.29 -30.27
CA GLU A 183 -32.22 9.71 -29.94
C GLU A 183 -31.13 10.21 -28.96
N ARG A 184 -30.64 9.33 -28.08
CA ARG A 184 -29.56 9.67 -27.13
C ARG A 184 -28.17 9.60 -27.75
N ALA A 185 -27.97 8.77 -28.77
CA ALA A 185 -26.70 8.63 -29.46
C ALA A 185 -26.05 9.96 -29.91
N PRO A 186 -26.77 10.89 -30.59
CA PRO A 186 -26.17 12.15 -31.00
C PRO A 186 -25.79 13.05 -29.81
N ARG A 187 -26.56 13.01 -28.71
CA ARG A 187 -26.27 13.79 -27.49
C ARG A 187 -25.02 13.28 -26.77
N LEU A 188 -24.84 11.97 -26.71
CA LEU A 188 -23.62 11.36 -26.16
C LEU A 188 -22.41 11.66 -27.04
N GLN A 189 -22.61 11.75 -28.36
CA GLN A 189 -21.55 12.09 -29.29
C GLN A 189 -21.10 13.54 -29.13
N THR A 190 -22.03 14.50 -28.98
CA THR A 190 -21.67 15.90 -28.66
C THR A 190 -21.01 16.01 -27.28
N GLU A 191 -21.50 15.32 -26.25
CA GLU A 191 -20.86 15.34 -24.92
C GLU A 191 -19.42 14.78 -24.96
N LEU A 192 -19.17 13.73 -25.75
CA LEU A 192 -17.83 13.18 -25.96
C LEU A 192 -16.92 14.17 -26.70
N GLU A 193 -17.44 14.91 -27.68
CA GLU A 193 -16.68 15.95 -28.38
C GLU A 193 -16.34 17.13 -27.46
N GLU A 194 -17.29 17.58 -26.65
CA GLU A 194 -17.06 18.62 -25.63
C GLU A 194 -15.99 18.18 -24.63
N ARG A 195 -16.06 16.95 -24.11
CA ARG A 195 -15.02 16.38 -23.22
C ARG A 195 -13.65 16.31 -23.89
N ARG A 196 -13.59 15.93 -25.18
CA ARG A 196 -12.35 15.93 -25.97
C ARG A 196 -11.79 17.34 -26.12
N GLU A 197 -12.64 18.34 -26.34
CA GLU A 197 -12.21 19.72 -26.47
C GLU A 197 -11.68 20.29 -25.14
N VAL A 198 -12.36 20.02 -24.03
CA VAL A 198 -11.89 20.39 -22.68
C VAL A 198 -10.50 19.76 -22.42
N ARG A 199 -10.32 18.48 -22.77
CA ARG A 199 -9.03 17.80 -22.64
C ARG A 199 -7.93 18.46 -23.50
N ARG A 200 -8.23 18.82 -24.75
CA ARG A 200 -7.29 19.54 -25.63
C ARG A 200 -6.88 20.90 -25.04
N LYS A 201 -7.83 21.65 -24.46
CA LYS A 201 -7.54 22.94 -23.79
C LYS A 201 -6.62 22.74 -22.58
N LEU A 202 -6.91 21.75 -21.74
CA LEU A 202 -6.07 21.42 -20.59
C LEU A 202 -4.65 20.99 -20.99
N GLU A 203 -4.52 20.15 -22.02
CA GLU A 203 -3.22 19.74 -22.55
C GLU A 203 -2.45 20.95 -23.12
N ALA A 204 -3.12 21.85 -23.84
CA ALA A 204 -2.51 23.09 -24.32
C ALA A 204 -2.00 23.97 -23.17
N ASP A 205 -2.75 24.13 -22.09
CA ASP A 205 -2.33 24.94 -20.95
C ASP A 205 -1.19 24.27 -20.17
N LEU A 206 -1.20 22.95 -20.01
CA LEU A 206 -0.06 22.21 -19.45
C LEU A 206 1.21 22.38 -20.29
N THR A 207 1.10 22.42 -21.63
CA THR A 207 2.27 22.70 -22.47
C THR A 207 2.78 24.13 -22.34
N LYS A 208 1.89 25.13 -22.19
CA LYS A 208 2.29 26.52 -21.90
C LYS A 208 3.01 26.61 -20.55
N GLU A 209 2.51 25.94 -19.52
CA GLU A 209 3.10 25.94 -18.18
C GLU A 209 4.47 25.27 -18.18
N ARG A 210 4.63 24.13 -18.88
CA ARG A 210 5.94 23.50 -19.10
C ARG A 210 6.92 24.43 -19.83
N LYS A 211 6.47 25.21 -20.82
CA LYS A 211 7.30 26.21 -21.49
C LYS A 211 7.72 27.33 -20.53
N ARG A 212 6.82 27.81 -19.67
CA ARG A 212 7.12 28.81 -18.63
C ARG A 212 8.17 28.30 -17.64
N LEU A 213 8.00 27.08 -17.13
CA LEU A 213 8.99 26.45 -16.23
C LEU A 213 10.36 26.33 -16.89
N ARG A 214 10.43 25.85 -18.14
CA ARG A 214 11.68 25.79 -18.91
C ARG A 214 12.31 27.18 -19.12
N ALA A 215 11.51 28.21 -19.34
CA ALA A 215 12.00 29.58 -19.47
C ALA A 215 12.56 30.10 -18.14
N MET A 216 11.89 29.82 -17.02
CA MET A 216 12.36 30.16 -15.68
C MET A 216 13.67 29.44 -15.34
N ASP A 217 13.80 28.16 -15.67
CA ASP A 217 15.04 27.40 -15.44
C ASP A 217 16.19 27.94 -16.31
N ARG A 218 15.92 28.28 -17.58
CA ARG A 218 16.90 28.97 -18.43
C ARG A 218 17.33 30.31 -17.84
N SER A 219 16.39 31.09 -17.31
CA SER A 219 16.67 32.35 -16.63
C SER A 219 17.52 32.15 -15.37
N LYS A 220 17.21 31.15 -14.53
CA LYS A 220 18.02 30.77 -13.36
C LYS A 220 19.44 30.36 -13.76
N VAL A 221 19.59 29.57 -14.82
CA VAL A 221 20.92 29.18 -15.35
C VAL A 221 21.69 30.39 -15.87
N GLN A 222 21.04 31.32 -16.56
CA GLN A 222 21.66 32.57 -17.00
C GLN A 222 22.06 33.46 -15.82
N ALA A 223 21.20 33.61 -14.81
CA ALA A 223 21.50 34.33 -13.58
C ALA A 223 22.68 33.71 -12.82
N ALA A 224 22.74 32.37 -12.74
CA ALA A 224 23.86 31.65 -12.14
C ALA A 224 25.16 31.83 -12.94
N LYS A 225 25.09 31.87 -14.28
CA LYS A 225 26.25 32.20 -15.13
C LYS A 225 26.75 33.63 -14.88
N LEU A 226 25.84 34.61 -14.77
CA LEU A 226 26.18 36.00 -14.46
C LEU A 226 26.76 36.15 -13.05
N ALA A 227 26.20 35.44 -12.07
CA ALA A 227 26.71 35.42 -10.69
C ALA A 227 28.13 34.82 -10.63
N LYS A 228 28.45 33.81 -11.46
CA LYS A 228 29.81 33.25 -11.56
C LYS A 228 30.78 34.16 -12.32
N SER A 229 30.31 34.99 -13.26
CA SER A 229 31.19 35.93 -13.97
C SER A 229 31.50 37.19 -13.17
N LYS A 230 30.62 37.62 -12.26
CA LYS A 230 30.77 38.82 -11.43
C LYS A 230 32.05 38.83 -10.57
N PRO A 231 32.40 37.78 -9.79
CA PRO A 231 33.65 37.77 -9.04
C PRO A 231 34.89 37.70 -9.93
N ARG A 232 34.77 37.22 -11.17
CA ARG A 232 35.88 37.20 -12.14
C ARG A 232 36.12 38.58 -12.74
N GLN A 233 35.06 39.39 -12.93
CA GLN A 233 35.17 40.79 -13.34
C GLN A 233 35.65 41.67 -12.20
N GLU A 234 35.16 41.48 -10.97
CA GLU A 234 35.68 42.17 -9.78
C GLU A 234 37.15 41.86 -9.54
N ARG A 235 37.58 40.59 -9.61
CA ARG A 235 39.01 40.23 -9.52
C ARG A 235 39.86 40.85 -10.63
N ARG A 236 39.32 41.02 -11.84
CA ARG A 236 40.02 41.71 -12.94
C ARG A 236 40.08 43.23 -12.70
N ALA A 237 39.03 43.83 -12.17
CA ALA A 237 39.00 45.24 -11.82
C ALA A 237 39.95 45.54 -10.65
N GLU A 238 39.97 44.67 -9.63
CA GLU A 238 40.88 44.77 -8.49
C GLU A 238 42.33 44.53 -8.91
N ARG A 239 42.58 43.58 -9.83
CA ARG A 239 43.91 43.41 -10.42
C ARG A 239 44.35 44.64 -11.21
N ARG A 240 43.47 45.24 -12.02
CA ARG A 240 43.76 46.51 -12.71
C ARG A 240 43.99 47.67 -11.75
N LYS A 241 43.27 47.71 -10.64
CA LYS A 241 43.46 48.71 -9.59
C LYS A 241 44.83 48.55 -8.93
N ARG A 242 45.23 47.31 -8.61
CA ARG A 242 46.57 47.01 -8.08
C ARG A 242 47.67 47.28 -9.10
N GLU A 243 47.45 46.98 -10.38
CA GLU A 243 48.38 47.31 -11.46
C GLU A 243 48.54 48.84 -11.60
N ALA A 244 47.44 49.60 -11.53
CA ALA A 244 47.49 51.06 -11.52
C ALA A 244 48.15 51.66 -10.26
N GLU A 245 47.91 51.08 -9.09
CA GLU A 245 48.59 51.46 -7.83
C GLU A 245 50.09 51.12 -7.89
N SER A 246 50.46 49.97 -8.47
CA SER A 246 51.87 49.60 -8.68
C SER A 246 52.59 50.44 -9.74
N GLU A 247 51.87 50.91 -10.77
CA GLU A 247 52.41 51.85 -11.76
C GLU A 247 52.57 53.26 -11.17
N SER A 248 51.73 53.66 -10.20
CA SER A 248 51.94 54.91 -9.45
C SER A 248 53.11 54.82 -8.46
N ASP A 249 53.36 53.65 -7.86
CA ASP A 249 54.46 53.45 -6.91
C ASP A 249 55.83 53.33 -7.59
N LEU A 250 55.89 52.91 -8.87
CA LEU A 250 57.13 52.86 -9.65
C LEU A 250 57.53 54.19 -10.31
N SER A 251 56.72 55.25 -10.16
CA SER A 251 57.01 56.60 -10.66
C SER A 251 57.50 57.58 -9.58
N ALA A 252 57.55 57.16 -8.31
CA ALA A 252 57.86 58.05 -7.18
C ALA A 252 59.27 57.87 -6.57
N ASP A 253 60.13 57.04 -7.17
CA ASP A 253 61.50 56.82 -6.68
C ASP A 253 62.55 57.43 -7.63
N GLN A 254 62.59 58.76 -7.65
CA GLN A 254 63.80 59.52 -7.96
C GLN A 254 64.06 60.54 -6.84
N SER A 255 64.69 60.05 -5.76
CA SER A 255 65.60 60.80 -4.85
C SER A 255 65.06 61.99 -4.01
N PRO A 256 65.77 62.44 -2.95
CA PRO A 256 66.92 61.84 -2.28
C PRO A 256 66.72 61.63 -0.77
N LEU A 257 67.35 60.55 -0.29
CA LEU A 257 67.61 60.25 1.11
C LEU A 257 68.91 60.98 1.51
N VAL A 258 68.77 62.19 2.04
CA VAL A 258 69.76 62.81 2.92
C VAL A 258 69.12 62.84 4.31
N GLU A 259 69.92 62.60 5.34
CA GLU A 259 69.60 62.91 6.75
C GLU A 259 68.89 61.81 7.56
N ALA A 260 69.68 60.86 8.09
CA ALA A 260 69.67 60.46 9.51
C ALA A 260 70.43 59.14 9.73
N MET A 261 71.71 59.23 10.07
CA MET A 261 72.37 58.19 10.88
C MET A 261 73.36 58.83 11.85
N ALA A 262 73.42 58.24 13.05
CA ALA A 262 74.41 58.42 14.11
C ALA A 262 74.15 59.51 15.17
N GLY A 263 73.05 59.37 15.90
CA GLY A 263 72.97 59.78 17.30
C GLY A 263 72.80 58.55 18.18
N LEU A 264 73.81 58.20 18.98
CA LEU A 264 73.75 57.51 20.30
C LEU A 264 75.15 56.98 20.67
N ARG A 265 75.85 57.72 21.54
CA ARG A 265 76.74 57.18 22.61
C ARG A 265 77.28 58.35 23.44
N THR A 266 76.58 58.63 24.54
CA THR A 266 77.06 59.43 25.65
C THR A 266 77.29 58.49 26.84
N SER A 267 78.52 58.45 27.36
CA SER A 267 78.83 57.86 28.67
C SER A 267 79.94 58.67 29.32
N VAL A 268 79.50 59.58 30.19
CA VAL A 268 79.99 59.99 31.52
C VAL A 268 81.52 60.02 31.79
N PRO A 269 82.03 61.13 32.38
CA PRO A 269 83.43 61.30 32.80
C PRO A 269 83.64 60.99 34.30
N LEU A 270 84.86 60.61 34.71
CA LEU A 270 85.42 60.89 36.05
C LEU A 270 86.97 60.72 36.03
N PRO A 271 87.72 61.37 36.95
CA PRO A 271 89.16 61.64 36.87
C PRO A 271 90.01 60.80 37.84
N GLU A 272 91.32 60.69 37.59
CA GLU A 272 92.36 60.58 38.63
C GLU A 272 93.70 61.21 38.16
N THR A 273 94.34 61.92 39.10
CA THR A 273 95.65 62.63 39.08
C THR A 273 96.87 61.68 39.25
N PRO A 274 98.12 62.06 39.65
CA PRO A 274 98.96 63.29 39.57
C PRO A 274 100.45 63.02 39.14
N ARG A 275 101.30 64.07 39.24
CA ARG A 275 102.79 64.12 39.32
C ARG A 275 103.51 64.21 37.96
N HIS A 276 104.52 65.06 37.72
CA HIS A 276 105.66 65.49 38.53
C HIS A 276 106.25 66.84 38.04
N ARG A 277 106.86 67.59 38.99
CA ARG A 277 108.17 68.31 38.96
C ARG A 277 108.60 68.99 37.64
N SER A 278 109.07 70.24 37.60
CA SER A 278 110.27 70.72 38.33
C SER A 278 110.57 72.21 38.07
N ALA A 279 111.04 72.89 39.12
CA ALA A 279 112.17 73.85 39.18
C ALA A 279 112.08 75.25 38.49
N THR A 280 111.94 76.27 39.35
CA THR A 280 112.81 77.47 39.54
C THR A 280 114.18 77.49 38.82
N PRO A 281 114.87 78.64 38.57
CA PRO A 281 114.97 79.80 39.49
C PRO A 281 115.14 81.22 38.89
N THR A 282 114.85 82.23 39.73
CA THR A 282 115.38 83.61 39.68
C THR A 282 116.82 83.63 40.23
N PRO A 283 117.72 84.51 39.74
CA PRO A 283 118.23 85.65 40.54
C PRO A 283 118.61 86.84 39.61
N ALA A 284 119.06 88.04 39.98
CA ALA A 284 119.15 88.88 41.17
C ALA A 284 119.60 90.28 40.66
N PRO A 285 119.48 91.35 41.47
CA PRO A 285 119.76 92.75 41.09
C PRO A 285 121.18 93.22 41.48
N SER A 286 121.63 94.37 40.97
CA SER A 286 122.86 95.06 41.41
C SER A 286 122.60 96.58 41.43
N ALA A 287 122.59 97.19 42.64
CA ALA A 287 123.68 97.99 43.24
C ALA A 287 123.68 99.47 42.76
N ILE A 288 122.96 100.38 43.43
CA ILE A 288 123.40 101.27 44.53
C ILE A 288 124.47 102.30 44.12
N HIS A 289 124.04 103.57 43.97
CA HIS A 289 124.86 104.76 44.18
C HIS A 289 124.22 105.61 45.30
N PRO A 290 124.98 106.23 46.23
CA PRO A 290 124.43 106.85 47.42
C PRO A 290 124.40 108.38 47.31
N ASP A 291 123.22 108.97 47.21
CA ASP A 291 122.95 110.29 47.78
C ASP A 291 121.43 110.46 47.96
N HIS A 292 120.98 111.42 48.75
CA HIS A 292 119.54 111.78 48.93
C HIS A 292 118.74 110.96 49.97
N ALA A 293 119.16 111.03 51.24
CA ALA A 293 118.39 110.53 52.39
C ALA A 293 117.11 111.34 52.72
N GLN A 294 116.88 112.49 52.08
CA GLN A 294 115.68 113.33 52.31
C GLN A 294 114.58 113.13 51.25
N GLU A 295 114.89 112.57 50.08
CA GLU A 295 113.93 112.31 48.99
C GLU A 295 113.17 110.98 49.20
N ARG A 296 113.81 109.99 49.83
CA ARG A 296 113.21 108.68 50.13
C ARG A 296 112.04 108.73 51.12
N ALA A 297 111.98 109.72 52.01
CA ALA A 297 110.87 109.87 52.95
C ALA A 297 109.60 110.39 52.23
N ALA A 298 109.75 111.32 51.28
CA ALA A 298 108.65 111.80 50.45
C ALA A 298 108.23 110.76 49.39
N GLU A 299 109.19 110.00 48.87
CA GLU A 299 108.93 108.91 47.92
C GLU A 299 108.24 107.71 48.60
N ALA A 300 108.58 107.38 49.85
CA ALA A 300 107.89 106.35 50.63
C ALA A 300 106.42 106.72 50.92
N GLU A 301 106.13 108.00 51.18
CA GLU A 301 104.76 108.51 51.33
C GLU A 301 103.98 108.44 50.00
N ARG A 302 104.60 108.84 48.89
CA ARG A 302 103.99 108.71 47.55
C ARG A 302 103.74 107.25 47.17
N LEU A 303 104.65 106.33 47.51
CA LEU A 303 104.48 104.90 47.29
C LEU A 303 103.39 104.32 48.20
N ARG A 304 103.24 104.82 49.42
CA ARG A 304 102.16 104.42 50.32
C ARG A 304 100.79 104.87 49.79
N VAL A 305 100.67 106.14 49.37
CA VAL A 305 99.43 106.66 48.77
C VAL A 305 99.13 105.98 47.43
N ALA A 306 100.15 105.71 46.61
CA ALA A 306 99.99 104.95 45.36
C ALA A 306 99.59 103.48 45.62
N ALA A 307 100.13 102.85 46.65
CA ALA A 307 99.75 101.50 47.06
C ALA A 307 98.33 101.46 47.66
N GLU A 308 97.93 102.48 48.42
CA GLU A 308 96.55 102.62 48.92
C GLU A 308 95.57 102.86 47.76
N PHE A 309 95.93 103.66 46.75
CA PHE A 309 95.14 103.86 45.54
C PHE A 309 95.05 102.59 44.68
N GLN A 310 96.15 101.87 44.48
CA GLN A 310 96.15 100.56 43.81
C GLN A 310 95.32 99.53 44.57
N ALA A 311 95.41 99.50 45.91
CA ALA A 311 94.59 98.62 46.73
C ALA A 311 93.10 98.99 46.65
N ALA A 312 92.76 100.28 46.56
CA ALA A 312 91.39 100.74 46.33
C ALA A 312 90.87 100.35 44.94
N LEU A 313 91.71 100.49 43.91
CA LEU A 313 91.38 100.08 42.54
C LEU A 313 91.15 98.56 42.45
N GLN A 314 92.03 97.76 43.07
CA GLN A 314 91.88 96.30 43.14
C GLN A 314 90.63 95.89 43.93
N ARG A 315 90.25 96.64 44.97
CA ARG A 315 88.99 96.40 45.71
C ARG A 315 87.76 96.71 44.86
N GLU A 316 87.76 97.80 44.09
CA GLU A 316 86.66 98.12 43.17
C GLU A 316 86.59 97.16 41.97
N GLU A 317 87.73 96.76 41.40
CA GLU A 317 87.78 95.70 40.38
C GLU A 317 87.26 94.37 40.92
N ALA A 318 87.66 93.98 42.14
CA ALA A 318 87.13 92.80 42.81
C ALA A 318 85.62 92.90 43.08
N ARG A 319 85.12 94.10 43.40
CA ARG A 319 83.70 94.36 43.63
C ARG A 319 82.88 94.26 42.34
N LEU A 320 83.37 94.82 41.24
CA LEU A 320 82.73 94.73 39.93
C LEU A 320 82.73 93.29 39.41
N LEU A 321 83.84 92.56 39.58
CA LEU A 321 83.92 91.13 39.27
C LEU A 321 82.94 90.31 40.13
N ALA A 322 82.82 90.62 41.42
CA ALA A 322 81.85 89.97 42.30
C ALA A 322 80.40 90.23 41.83
N LEU A 323 80.05 91.47 41.49
CA LEU A 323 78.73 91.81 40.93
C LEU A 323 78.46 91.14 39.58
N GLN A 324 79.49 91.04 38.73
CA GLN A 324 79.38 90.34 37.45
C GLN A 324 79.17 88.83 37.67
N GLN A 325 79.88 88.23 38.62
CA GLN A 325 79.67 86.83 39.01
C GLN A 325 78.27 86.60 39.60
N GLU A 326 77.76 87.53 40.41
CA GLU A 326 76.39 87.46 40.93
C GLU A 326 75.33 87.56 39.84
N ARG A 327 75.51 88.44 38.84
CA ARG A 327 74.61 88.53 37.68
C ARG A 327 74.61 87.25 36.86
N VAL A 328 75.79 86.70 36.57
CA VAL A 328 75.91 85.43 35.85
C VAL A 328 75.24 84.30 36.63
N ARG A 329 75.45 84.24 37.97
CA ARG A 329 74.76 83.26 38.83
C ARG A 329 73.24 83.43 38.80
N ALA A 330 72.75 84.66 38.89
CA ALA A 330 71.30 84.94 38.84
C ALA A 330 70.69 84.60 37.48
N GLU A 331 71.39 84.88 36.38
CA GLU A 331 70.98 84.49 35.02
C GLU A 331 71.01 82.98 34.82
N GLU A 332 72.04 82.30 35.33
CA GLU A 332 72.14 80.83 35.32
C GLU A 332 71.00 80.20 36.15
N GLU A 333 70.68 80.74 37.32
CA GLU A 333 69.56 80.28 38.15
C GLU A 333 68.21 80.52 37.47
N ALA A 334 68.01 81.69 36.85
CA ALA A 334 66.81 81.98 36.08
C ALA A 334 66.68 81.08 34.83
N ALA A 335 67.79 80.75 34.16
CA ALA A 335 67.82 79.81 33.05
C ALA A 335 67.50 78.38 33.52
N ARG A 336 68.08 77.92 34.64
CA ARG A 336 67.77 76.62 35.26
C ARG A 336 66.29 76.52 35.62
N TYR A 337 65.71 77.56 36.21
CA TYR A 337 64.28 77.58 36.54
C TYR A 337 63.38 77.52 35.30
N LYS A 338 63.72 78.27 34.23
CA LYS A 338 62.99 78.20 32.95
C LYS A 338 63.11 76.83 32.29
N GLU A 339 64.30 76.23 32.32
CA GLU A 339 64.53 74.88 31.80
C GLU A 339 63.73 73.85 32.62
N GLU A 340 63.72 73.96 33.95
CA GLU A 340 62.93 73.10 34.83
C GLU A 340 61.42 73.24 34.55
N GLN A 341 60.91 74.46 34.39
CA GLN A 341 59.52 74.67 33.98
C GLN A 341 59.22 74.07 32.59
N ALA A 342 60.13 74.20 31.63
CA ALA A 342 59.98 73.60 30.32
C ALA A 342 59.97 72.07 30.40
N ARG A 343 60.82 71.47 31.24
CA ARG A 343 60.83 70.03 31.53
C ARG A 343 59.52 69.56 32.14
N ILE A 344 58.98 70.28 33.12
CA ILE A 344 57.68 69.96 33.75
C ILE A 344 56.54 70.04 32.72
N ARG A 345 56.50 71.08 31.88
CA ARG A 345 55.48 71.22 30.82
C ARG A 345 55.60 70.10 29.79
N ALA A 346 56.79 69.83 29.29
CA ALA A 346 57.04 68.74 28.34
C ALA A 346 56.67 67.37 28.91
N HIS A 347 56.97 67.12 30.18
CA HIS A 347 56.56 65.89 30.87
C HIS A 347 55.04 65.77 30.95
N ARG A 348 54.34 66.84 31.34
CA ARG A 348 52.87 66.87 31.42
C ARG A 348 52.20 66.70 30.06
N GLU A 349 52.72 67.34 29.02
CA GLU A 349 52.23 67.15 27.65
C GLU A 349 52.47 65.74 27.14
N SER A 350 53.62 65.14 27.46
CA SER A 350 53.92 63.74 27.15
C SER A 350 52.94 62.78 27.85
N GLN A 351 52.60 63.05 29.12
CA GLN A 351 51.58 62.29 29.85
C GLN A 351 50.21 62.40 29.17
N LEU A 352 49.74 63.61 28.84
CA LEU A 352 48.46 63.81 28.16
C LEU A 352 48.40 63.15 26.78
N ARG A 353 49.52 63.11 26.04
CA ARG A 353 49.60 62.39 24.76
C ARG A 353 49.42 60.89 24.96
N ARG A 354 50.11 60.30 25.95
CA ARG A 354 49.96 58.88 26.29
C ARG A 354 48.54 58.55 26.73
N GLU A 355 47.92 59.39 27.55
CA GLU A 355 46.52 59.20 27.97
C GLU A 355 45.55 59.26 26.78
N ARG A 356 45.74 60.20 25.85
CA ARG A 356 44.94 60.28 24.62
C ARG A 356 45.13 59.07 23.71
N GLU A 357 46.35 58.58 23.56
CA GLU A 357 46.64 57.36 22.79
C GLU A 357 45.94 56.15 23.39
N VAL A 358 45.99 55.99 24.71
CA VAL A 358 45.28 54.90 25.43
C VAL A 358 43.77 54.99 25.21
N LEU A 359 43.17 56.19 25.29
CA LEU A 359 41.74 56.40 25.04
C LEU A 359 41.34 56.07 23.59
N LEU A 360 42.15 56.48 22.61
CA LEU A 360 41.90 56.16 21.20
C LEU A 360 42.05 54.65 20.92
N GLU A 361 43.01 53.97 21.55
CA GLU A 361 43.13 52.52 21.47
C GLU A 361 41.93 51.81 22.10
N GLU A 362 41.44 52.30 23.24
CA GLU A 362 40.24 51.76 23.90
C GLU A 362 38.99 51.98 23.04
N GLU A 363 38.84 53.17 22.43
CA GLU A 363 37.74 53.43 21.50
C GLU A 363 37.80 52.52 20.28
N ARG A 364 38.99 52.30 19.69
CA ARG A 364 39.17 51.34 18.58
C ARG A 364 38.81 49.92 18.99
N LYS A 365 39.23 49.47 20.18
CA LYS A 365 38.86 48.15 20.73
C LYS A 365 37.33 48.06 20.93
N ASN A 366 36.70 49.11 21.42
CA ASN A 366 35.25 49.16 21.61
C ASN A 366 34.48 49.14 20.28
N ARG A 367 34.97 49.87 19.26
CA ARG A 367 34.42 49.82 17.90
C ARG A 367 34.52 48.42 17.29
N LEU A 368 35.68 47.77 17.40
CA LEU A 368 35.87 46.40 16.92
C LEU A 368 34.94 45.42 17.63
N ARG A 369 34.78 45.52 18.96
CA ARG A 369 33.83 44.70 19.73
C ARG A 369 32.38 44.95 19.31
N ALA A 370 32.01 46.20 19.04
CA ALA A 370 30.67 46.56 18.59
C ALA A 370 30.38 46.03 17.18
N GLU A 371 31.35 46.12 16.25
CA GLU A 371 31.25 45.54 14.91
C GLU A 371 31.12 44.02 14.95
N GLN A 372 31.93 43.33 15.77
CA GLN A 372 31.83 41.89 15.99
C GLN A 372 30.46 41.51 16.54
N ALA A 373 29.97 42.22 17.56
CA ALA A 373 28.64 41.97 18.12
C ALA A 373 27.51 42.23 17.10
N ALA A 374 27.67 43.22 16.20
CA ALA A 374 26.71 43.46 15.13
C ALA A 374 26.71 42.34 14.09
N GLN A 375 27.89 41.84 13.71
CA GLN A 375 28.03 40.69 12.80
C GLN A 375 27.42 39.42 13.39
N GLU A 376 27.67 39.14 14.68
CA GLU A 376 27.06 37.99 15.37
C GLU A 376 25.53 38.10 15.41
N ARG A 377 24.97 39.30 15.66
CA ARG A 377 23.52 39.51 15.61
C ARG A 377 22.94 39.26 14.22
N GLN A 378 23.60 39.73 13.17
CA GLN A 378 23.19 39.46 11.79
C GLN A 378 23.22 37.97 11.48
N GLN A 379 24.28 37.26 11.87
CA GLN A 379 24.38 35.81 11.69
C GLN A 379 23.28 35.06 12.46
N GLN A 380 22.97 35.49 13.69
CA GLN A 380 21.87 34.92 14.46
C GLN A 380 20.51 35.16 13.81
N GLU A 381 20.26 36.36 13.27
CA GLU A 381 19.02 36.68 12.58
C GLU A 381 18.88 35.88 11.28
N GLU A 382 19.93 35.77 10.49
CA GLU A 382 19.97 34.94 9.28
C GLU A 382 19.76 33.46 9.60
N ALA A 383 20.40 32.95 10.66
CA ALA A 383 20.21 31.57 11.12
C ALA A 383 18.76 31.33 11.57
N LEU A 384 18.15 32.27 12.28
CA LEU A 384 16.75 32.17 12.71
C LEU A 384 15.79 32.23 11.51
N ARG A 385 16.08 33.05 10.50
CA ARG A 385 15.32 33.09 9.25
C ARG A 385 15.46 31.78 8.47
N ALA A 386 16.67 31.26 8.32
CA ALA A 386 16.93 29.98 7.66
C ALA A 386 16.23 28.82 8.40
N ALA A 387 16.23 28.82 9.73
CA ALA A 387 15.52 27.83 10.53
C ALA A 387 14.00 27.90 10.35
N LYS A 388 13.42 29.09 10.29
CA LYS A 388 11.99 29.28 9.99
C LYS A 388 11.63 28.78 8.58
N GLU A 389 12.45 29.11 7.58
CA GLU A 389 12.24 28.64 6.21
C GLU A 389 12.39 27.11 6.10
N ALA A 390 13.34 26.51 6.83
CA ALA A 390 13.50 25.05 6.89
C ALA A 390 12.26 24.37 7.51
N ARG A 391 11.74 24.90 8.63
CA ARG A 391 10.50 24.38 9.25
C ARG A 391 9.30 24.48 8.31
N ALA A 392 9.14 25.60 7.59
CA ALA A 392 8.05 25.76 6.62
C ALA A 392 8.16 24.76 5.44
N ARG A 393 9.37 24.45 4.99
CA ARG A 393 9.60 23.42 3.96
C ARG A 393 9.26 22.02 4.47
N GLU A 394 9.69 21.70 5.69
CA GLU A 394 9.39 20.40 6.31
C GLU A 394 7.87 20.23 6.53
N GLU A 395 7.18 21.27 6.97
CA GLU A 395 5.72 21.27 7.13
C GLU A 395 5.00 21.06 5.79
N LEU A 396 5.43 21.75 4.71
CA LEU A 396 4.86 21.56 3.38
C LEU A 396 5.12 20.14 2.84
N GLU A 397 6.30 19.58 3.07
CA GLU A 397 6.60 18.18 2.71
C GLU A 397 5.76 17.20 3.53
N ALA A 398 5.55 17.45 4.82
CA ALA A 398 4.68 16.64 5.66
C ALA A 398 3.23 16.69 5.18
N GLN A 399 2.72 17.86 4.79
CA GLN A 399 1.39 18.02 4.19
C GLN A 399 1.27 17.25 2.88
N ARG A 400 2.26 17.33 1.98
CA ARG A 400 2.26 16.55 0.73
C ARG A 400 2.27 15.04 0.99
N ARG A 401 3.05 14.57 1.97
CA ARG A 401 3.06 13.15 2.36
C ARG A 401 1.72 12.71 2.96
N ALA A 402 1.06 13.58 3.74
CA ALA A 402 -0.26 13.32 4.29
C ALA A 402 -1.33 13.25 3.19
N GLU A 403 -1.30 14.18 2.23
CA GLU A 403 -2.19 14.17 1.07
C GLU A 403 -1.98 12.93 0.19
N GLU A 404 -0.73 12.54 -0.07
CA GLU A 404 -0.43 11.32 -0.81
C GLU A 404 -0.93 10.06 -0.08
N ARG A 405 -0.82 10.02 1.25
CA ARG A 405 -1.40 8.92 2.05
C ARG A 405 -2.92 8.91 1.96
N ALA A 406 -3.59 10.06 2.02
CA ALA A 406 -5.04 10.16 1.84
C ALA A 406 -5.46 9.64 0.46
N ARG A 407 -4.79 10.07 -0.61
CA ARG A 407 -5.05 9.56 -1.97
C ARG A 407 -4.86 8.05 -2.09
N ARG A 408 -3.82 7.49 -1.46
CA ARG A 408 -3.62 6.03 -1.43
C ARG A 408 -4.73 5.30 -0.68
N MET A 409 -5.27 5.88 0.39
CA MET A 409 -6.41 5.32 1.11
C MET A 409 -7.66 5.34 0.23
N ASP A 410 -7.94 6.45 -0.45
CA ASP A 410 -9.07 6.57 -1.39
C ASP A 410 -8.94 5.56 -2.55
N GLU A 411 -7.73 5.40 -3.10
CA GLU A 411 -7.45 4.39 -4.15
C GLU A 411 -7.67 2.96 -3.66
N LEU A 412 -7.30 2.66 -2.41
CA LEU A 412 -7.54 1.35 -1.79
C LEU A 412 -9.02 1.10 -1.52
N GLU A 413 -9.76 2.12 -1.08
CA GLU A 413 -11.21 2.05 -0.88
C GLU A 413 -11.93 1.84 -2.21
N GLU A 414 -11.55 2.57 -3.27
CA GLU A 414 -12.10 2.36 -4.61
C GLU A 414 -11.79 0.95 -5.14
N ALA A 415 -10.56 0.46 -4.95
CA ALA A 415 -10.19 -0.91 -5.34
C ALA A 415 -10.99 -1.96 -4.57
N TYR A 416 -11.23 -1.76 -3.28
CA TYR A 416 -12.06 -2.63 -2.46
C TYR A 416 -13.51 -2.64 -2.95
N MET A 417 -14.08 -1.48 -3.27
CA MET A 417 -15.44 -1.38 -3.82
C MET A 417 -15.55 -2.08 -5.18
N ARG A 418 -14.57 -1.92 -6.08
CA ARG A 418 -14.55 -2.67 -7.36
C ARG A 418 -14.49 -4.18 -7.14
N GLN A 419 -13.71 -4.64 -6.16
CA GLN A 419 -13.65 -6.06 -5.80
C GLN A 419 -15.01 -6.58 -5.30
N GLN A 420 -15.74 -5.78 -4.51
CA GLN A 420 -17.09 -6.11 -4.06
C GLN A 420 -18.09 -6.17 -5.22
N GLU A 421 -18.03 -5.22 -6.15
CA GLU A 421 -18.86 -5.24 -7.37
C GLU A 421 -18.57 -6.47 -8.24
N ASP A 422 -17.30 -6.82 -8.44
CA ASP A 422 -16.91 -8.01 -9.19
C ASP A 422 -17.40 -9.30 -8.51
N TYR A 423 -17.32 -9.36 -7.17
CA TYR A 423 -17.88 -10.46 -6.41
C TYR A 423 -19.40 -10.57 -6.58
N ALA A 424 -20.13 -9.44 -6.52
CA ALA A 424 -21.57 -9.40 -6.76
C ALA A 424 -21.92 -9.87 -8.19
N ARG A 425 -21.16 -9.44 -9.20
CA ARG A 425 -21.33 -9.90 -10.60
C ARG A 425 -21.12 -11.39 -10.75
N ILE A 426 -20.12 -11.96 -10.08
CA ILE A 426 -19.87 -13.41 -10.09
C ILE A 426 -21.04 -14.16 -9.44
N GLN A 427 -21.58 -13.65 -8.34
CA GLN A 427 -22.74 -14.24 -7.67
C GLN A 427 -24.00 -14.18 -8.54
N GLU A 428 -24.27 -13.05 -9.20
CA GLU A 428 -25.38 -12.93 -10.15
C GLU A 428 -25.23 -13.87 -11.35
N ALA A 429 -24.02 -13.98 -11.91
CA ALA A 429 -23.73 -14.91 -12.99
C ALA A 429 -23.94 -16.37 -12.57
N HIS A 430 -23.51 -16.72 -11.35
CA HIS A 430 -23.75 -18.05 -10.78
C HIS A 430 -25.25 -18.33 -10.59
N ALA A 431 -26.00 -17.38 -10.03
CA ALA A 431 -27.45 -17.50 -9.87
C ALA A 431 -28.17 -17.63 -11.23
N ARG A 432 -27.72 -16.89 -12.26
CA ARG A 432 -28.24 -17.04 -13.62
C ARG A 432 -27.97 -18.44 -14.17
N ALA A 433 -26.74 -18.93 -14.05
CA ALA A 433 -26.38 -20.27 -14.50
C ALA A 433 -27.18 -21.37 -13.79
N GLN A 434 -27.48 -21.20 -12.50
CA GLN A 434 -28.33 -22.13 -11.74
C GLN A 434 -29.77 -22.15 -12.27
N ARG A 435 -30.36 -20.98 -12.56
CA ARG A 435 -31.71 -20.89 -13.17
C ARG A 435 -31.74 -21.53 -14.55
N GLU A 436 -30.74 -21.28 -15.38
CA GLU A 436 -30.62 -21.91 -16.70
C GLU A 436 -30.50 -23.44 -16.59
N ALA A 437 -29.69 -23.93 -15.64
CA ALA A 437 -29.57 -25.36 -15.37
C ALA A 437 -30.88 -25.99 -14.85
N GLU A 438 -31.66 -25.26 -14.06
CA GLU A 438 -32.98 -25.70 -13.61
C GLU A 438 -33.99 -25.76 -14.75
N VAL A 439 -34.03 -24.75 -15.63
CA VAL A 439 -34.86 -24.77 -16.84
C VAL A 439 -34.49 -25.96 -17.74
N LEU A 440 -33.19 -26.21 -17.94
CA LEU A 440 -32.74 -27.39 -18.70
C LEU A 440 -33.17 -28.70 -18.02
N ARG A 441 -33.04 -28.81 -16.69
CA ARG A 441 -33.51 -29.99 -15.95
C ARG A 441 -35.01 -30.20 -16.10
N SER A 442 -35.82 -29.16 -15.94
CA SER A 442 -37.27 -29.24 -16.13
C SER A 442 -37.64 -29.63 -17.57
N SER A 443 -36.94 -29.07 -18.57
CA SER A 443 -37.11 -29.46 -19.97
C SER A 443 -36.75 -30.92 -20.23
N THR A 444 -35.66 -31.43 -19.64
CA THR A 444 -35.29 -32.85 -19.77
C THR A 444 -36.29 -33.79 -19.10
N HIS A 445 -36.86 -33.40 -17.94
CA HIS A 445 -37.91 -34.17 -17.27
C HIS A 445 -39.17 -34.21 -18.13
N GLN A 446 -39.60 -33.05 -18.67
CA GLN A 446 -40.75 -32.99 -19.57
C GLN A 446 -40.54 -33.86 -20.82
N ALA A 447 -39.35 -33.85 -21.41
CA ALA A 447 -39.03 -34.72 -22.54
C ALA A 447 -39.08 -36.22 -22.16
N ALA A 448 -38.58 -36.59 -20.97
CA ALA A 448 -38.66 -37.95 -20.47
C ALA A 448 -40.11 -38.40 -20.19
N ASP A 449 -40.97 -37.50 -19.70
CA ASP A 449 -42.39 -37.78 -19.48
C ASP A 449 -43.13 -38.00 -20.81
N ILE A 450 -42.80 -37.21 -21.84
CA ILE A 450 -43.35 -37.40 -23.18
C ILE A 450 -42.93 -38.77 -23.75
N LEU A 451 -41.67 -39.16 -23.58
CA LEU A 451 -41.18 -40.47 -24.04
C LEU A 451 -41.86 -41.62 -23.28
N ARG A 452 -42.00 -41.53 -21.95
CA ARG A 452 -42.76 -42.52 -21.15
C ARG A 452 -44.20 -42.65 -21.62
N ALA A 453 -44.88 -41.53 -21.88
CA ALA A 453 -46.25 -41.54 -22.40
C ALA A 453 -46.34 -42.17 -23.81
N GLN A 454 -45.29 -42.06 -24.63
CA GLN A 454 -45.23 -42.74 -25.93
C GLN A 454 -45.02 -44.26 -25.77
N GLU A 455 -44.14 -44.68 -24.86
CA GLU A 455 -43.93 -46.10 -24.53
C GLU A 455 -45.22 -46.75 -24.00
N GLU A 456 -45.95 -46.05 -23.11
CA GLU A 456 -47.27 -46.50 -22.64
C GLU A 456 -48.29 -46.62 -23.78
N ARG A 457 -48.29 -45.69 -24.76
CA ARG A 457 -49.16 -45.82 -25.94
C ARG A 457 -48.78 -47.03 -26.80
N ILE A 458 -47.49 -47.27 -27.00
CA ILE A 458 -47.00 -48.42 -27.79
C ILE A 458 -47.37 -49.73 -27.10
N THR A 459 -47.19 -49.83 -25.78
CA THR A 459 -47.55 -51.02 -25.02
C THR A 459 -49.06 -51.27 -25.02
N ASN A 460 -49.89 -50.23 -24.87
CA ASN A 460 -51.34 -50.34 -25.01
C ASN A 460 -51.78 -50.79 -26.41
N LEU A 461 -51.13 -50.29 -27.47
CA LEU A 461 -51.39 -50.74 -28.84
C LEU A 461 -51.00 -52.21 -29.04
N ALA A 462 -49.86 -52.64 -28.50
CA ALA A 462 -49.43 -54.03 -28.55
C ALA A 462 -50.42 -54.97 -27.82
N GLN A 463 -50.92 -54.56 -26.64
CA GLN A 463 -51.96 -55.30 -25.92
C GLN A 463 -53.27 -55.37 -26.71
N MET A 464 -53.67 -54.28 -27.36
CA MET A 464 -54.85 -54.25 -28.24
C MET A 464 -54.70 -55.21 -29.43
N GLU A 465 -53.52 -55.28 -30.06
CA GLU A 465 -53.24 -56.23 -31.13
C GLU A 465 -53.29 -57.68 -30.64
N GLU A 466 -52.76 -57.95 -29.45
CA GLU A 466 -52.81 -59.28 -28.83
C GLU A 466 -54.25 -59.69 -28.50
N GLN A 467 -55.06 -58.77 -27.95
CA GLN A 467 -56.49 -58.99 -27.73
C GLN A 467 -57.25 -59.24 -29.04
N PHE A 468 -56.91 -58.52 -30.11
CA PHE A 468 -57.51 -58.73 -31.43
C PHE A 468 -57.16 -60.11 -31.98
N LYS A 469 -55.88 -60.52 -31.90
CA LYS A 469 -55.43 -61.86 -32.29
C LYS A 469 -56.15 -62.96 -31.49
N ALA A 470 -56.23 -62.82 -30.17
CA ALA A 470 -56.93 -63.77 -29.31
C ALA A 470 -58.43 -63.87 -29.65
N ARG A 471 -59.09 -62.73 -29.93
CA ARG A 471 -60.49 -62.71 -30.38
C ARG A 471 -60.65 -63.39 -31.74
N PHE A 472 -59.73 -63.15 -32.67
CA PHE A 472 -59.76 -63.76 -33.98
C PHE A 472 -59.60 -65.29 -33.89
N GLU A 473 -58.65 -65.79 -33.10
CA GLU A 473 -58.46 -67.21 -32.82
C GLU A 473 -59.67 -67.85 -32.12
N ALA A 474 -60.32 -67.12 -31.20
CA ALA A 474 -61.56 -67.56 -30.56
C ALA A 474 -62.72 -67.70 -31.58
N ILE A 475 -62.85 -66.76 -32.53
CA ILE A 475 -63.84 -66.86 -33.60
C ILE A 475 -63.52 -68.03 -34.53
N GLN A 476 -62.26 -68.21 -34.92
CA GLN A 476 -61.85 -69.33 -35.77
C GLN A 476 -62.10 -70.69 -35.11
N SER A 477 -61.74 -70.82 -33.82
CA SER A 477 -62.00 -72.04 -33.05
C SER A 477 -63.50 -72.31 -32.87
N ALA A 478 -64.32 -71.27 -32.65
CA ALA A 478 -65.77 -71.41 -32.58
C ALA A 478 -66.39 -71.87 -33.91
N LEU A 479 -65.92 -71.33 -35.05
CA LEU A 479 -66.36 -71.76 -36.38
C LEU A 479 -65.96 -73.22 -36.66
N LEU A 480 -64.74 -73.60 -36.31
CA LEU A 480 -64.29 -75.00 -36.42
C LEU A 480 -65.13 -75.92 -35.52
N ALA A 481 -65.40 -75.54 -34.28
CA ALA A 481 -66.24 -76.30 -33.37
C ALA A 481 -67.69 -76.44 -33.90
N GLN A 482 -68.24 -75.38 -34.49
CA GLN A 482 -69.56 -75.41 -35.12
C GLN A 482 -69.59 -76.38 -36.32
N TYR A 483 -68.55 -76.35 -37.16
CA TYR A 483 -68.41 -77.29 -38.29
C TYR A 483 -68.37 -78.75 -37.82
N TYR A 484 -67.57 -79.07 -36.81
CA TYR A 484 -67.51 -80.42 -36.24
C TYR A 484 -68.83 -80.83 -35.57
N ALA A 485 -69.49 -79.92 -34.84
CA ALA A 485 -70.80 -80.18 -34.25
C ALA A 485 -71.86 -80.48 -35.32
N GLN A 486 -71.80 -79.78 -36.46
CA GLN A 486 -72.67 -80.04 -37.60
C GLN A 486 -72.42 -81.42 -38.20
N GLN A 487 -71.15 -81.81 -38.41
CA GLN A 487 -70.81 -83.17 -38.87
C GLN A 487 -71.33 -84.25 -37.91
N GLN A 488 -71.10 -84.08 -36.60
CA GLN A 488 -71.59 -85.03 -35.61
C GLN A 488 -73.13 -85.11 -35.61
N TRP A 489 -73.82 -83.99 -35.81
CA TRP A 489 -75.27 -83.99 -35.93
C TRP A 489 -75.74 -84.75 -37.18
N GLU A 490 -75.08 -84.57 -38.33
CA GLU A 490 -75.37 -85.31 -39.55
C GLU A 490 -75.14 -86.82 -39.37
N GLU A 491 -74.03 -87.21 -38.74
CA GLU A 491 -73.76 -88.61 -38.39
C GLU A 491 -74.84 -89.18 -37.46
N GLN A 492 -75.27 -88.43 -36.43
CA GLN A 492 -76.37 -88.83 -35.56
C GLN A 492 -77.69 -88.97 -36.32
N GLN A 493 -77.99 -88.07 -37.27
CA GLN A 493 -79.19 -88.18 -38.09
C GLN A 493 -79.14 -89.43 -38.99
N GLN A 494 -77.98 -89.75 -39.55
CA GLN A 494 -77.77 -90.99 -40.30
C GLN A 494 -77.95 -92.23 -39.42
N GLN A 495 -77.41 -92.21 -38.20
CA GLN A 495 -77.62 -93.30 -37.23
C GLN A 495 -79.09 -93.44 -36.84
N ARG A 496 -79.80 -92.31 -36.60
CA ARG A 496 -81.23 -92.31 -36.28
C ARG A 496 -82.09 -92.80 -37.44
N SER A 497 -81.80 -92.37 -38.67
CA SER A 497 -82.54 -92.84 -39.85
C SER A 497 -82.29 -94.34 -40.08
N TYR A 498 -81.05 -94.79 -39.88
CA TYR A 498 -80.70 -96.22 -39.89
C TYR A 498 -81.46 -97.01 -38.82
N GLN A 499 -81.51 -96.52 -37.58
CA GLN A 499 -82.29 -97.12 -36.49
C GLN A 499 -83.80 -97.10 -36.79
N HIS A 500 -84.33 -96.00 -37.32
CA HIS A 500 -85.75 -95.87 -37.66
C HIS A 500 -86.14 -96.83 -38.79
N GLN A 501 -85.27 -97.02 -39.78
CA GLN A 501 -85.45 -98.02 -40.83
C GLN A 501 -85.46 -99.45 -40.26
N GLN A 502 -84.60 -99.75 -39.28
CA GLN A 502 -84.65 -101.03 -38.56
C GLN A 502 -85.93 -101.18 -37.72
N GLN A 503 -86.43 -100.11 -37.12
CA GLN A 503 -87.70 -100.13 -36.37
C GLN A 503 -88.92 -100.30 -37.29
N GLN A 504 -88.93 -99.69 -38.47
CA GLN A 504 -89.99 -99.90 -39.46
C GLN A 504 -90.03 -101.35 -39.98
N GLN A 505 -88.91 -102.06 -39.99
CA GLN A 505 -88.90 -103.50 -40.29
C GLN A 505 -89.42 -104.38 -39.14
N ASN A 506 -89.58 -103.83 -37.92
CA ASN A 506 -89.81 -104.61 -36.70
C ASN A 506 -91.01 -104.15 -35.83
N SER A 507 -91.94 -103.31 -36.32
CA SER A 507 -93.01 -102.75 -35.46
C SER A 507 -94.42 -103.33 -35.70
N PRO A 508 -95.07 -103.93 -34.68
CA PRO A 508 -96.51 -104.25 -34.61
C PRO A 508 -97.39 -103.03 -34.18
N PRO A 509 -98.75 -103.10 -34.28
CA PRO A 509 -99.64 -101.92 -34.25
C PRO A 509 -99.88 -101.32 -32.85
N PRO A 510 -100.42 -100.08 -32.76
CA PRO A 510 -100.32 -99.22 -31.58
C PRO A 510 -101.49 -99.40 -30.60
N PRO A 511 -101.30 -99.03 -29.31
CA PRO A 511 -102.42 -98.71 -28.43
C PRO A 511 -102.37 -97.26 -27.89
N THR A 512 -103.52 -96.62 -28.05
CA THR A 512 -104.31 -95.81 -27.09
C THR A 512 -103.64 -95.02 -25.94
N GLN A 513 -103.97 -93.72 -25.91
CA GLN A 513 -103.97 -92.67 -24.85
C GLN A 513 -104.31 -93.16 -23.41
N PRO A 514 -104.10 -92.39 -22.28
CA PRO A 514 -104.32 -90.92 -22.13
C PRO A 514 -103.49 -90.11 -21.07
N ASP A 515 -103.78 -88.80 -21.03
CA ASP A 515 -103.77 -87.82 -19.90
C ASP A 515 -102.56 -87.61 -18.96
N ARG A 516 -101.99 -86.38 -18.99
CA ARG A 516 -101.96 -85.41 -17.85
C ARG A 516 -101.10 -84.14 -18.12
N GLU A 517 -101.77 -83.00 -18.11
CA GLU A 517 -101.27 -81.65 -17.74
C GLU A 517 -100.97 -81.55 -16.21
N PRO A 518 -100.59 -80.39 -15.61
CA PRO A 518 -99.65 -79.31 -15.97
C PRO A 518 -98.76 -78.87 -14.75
N SER A 519 -97.65 -78.13 -14.93
CA SER A 519 -97.09 -77.14 -13.94
C SER A 519 -95.86 -76.44 -14.54
N LEU A 520 -95.79 -75.13 -14.79
CA LEU A 520 -96.00 -73.94 -13.94
C LEU A 520 -94.88 -73.74 -12.88
N HIS A 521 -94.11 -72.65 -13.08
CA HIS A 521 -93.24 -71.93 -12.11
C HIS A 521 -91.89 -72.60 -11.77
N ASP A 522 -90.72 -71.95 -11.65
CA ASP A 522 -90.40 -70.60 -11.16
C ASP A 522 -89.07 -70.05 -11.72
N ILE A 523 -89.03 -68.72 -11.81
CA ILE A 523 -87.84 -67.86 -11.83
C ILE A 523 -87.50 -67.52 -10.37
N PRO A 524 -86.22 -67.43 -9.98
CA PRO A 524 -85.77 -66.24 -9.27
C PRO A 524 -84.45 -65.71 -9.86
N MET A 525 -84.43 -64.45 -10.28
CA MET A 525 -83.91 -63.31 -9.51
C MET A 525 -82.46 -63.48 -9.00
N ARG A 526 -81.56 -62.80 -9.71
CA ARG A 526 -80.83 -61.61 -9.25
C ARG A 526 -80.91 -61.35 -7.73
N ASP A 527 -79.78 -61.57 -7.04
CA ASP A 527 -79.48 -60.88 -5.79
C ASP A 527 -78.22 -60.05 -5.96
N ALA A 528 -78.39 -58.77 -5.63
CA ALA A 528 -77.35 -57.83 -5.34
C ALA A 528 -77.06 -57.94 -3.82
N SER A 529 -75.83 -58.27 -3.46
CA SER A 529 -75.25 -57.82 -2.19
C SER A 529 -73.76 -57.58 -2.42
N PHE A 530 -73.31 -56.33 -2.39
CA PHE A 530 -72.96 -55.55 -1.20
C PHE A 530 -71.52 -55.86 -0.77
N TYR A 531 -70.65 -54.90 -1.09
CA TYR A 531 -69.49 -54.43 -0.33
C TYR A 531 -69.13 -55.20 0.95
N VAL A 532 -67.86 -55.60 1.08
CA VAL A 532 -66.83 -55.00 1.96
C VAL A 532 -65.65 -56.00 2.07
N ASP A 533 -64.43 -55.47 2.08
CA ASP A 533 -63.16 -56.09 2.51
C ASP A 533 -62.49 -57.20 1.67
N MET A 534 -61.58 -56.75 0.80
CA MET A 534 -60.38 -57.50 0.38
C MET A 534 -59.13 -56.60 0.43
N ASP A 535 -59.06 -55.70 1.41
CA ASP A 535 -57.95 -54.76 1.59
C ASP A 535 -57.23 -55.00 2.93
N ALA A 536 -56.70 -56.21 3.15
CA ALA A 536 -55.74 -56.50 4.22
C ALA A 536 -55.04 -57.87 4.05
N SER A 537 -54.52 -58.18 2.85
CA SER A 537 -53.64 -59.33 2.68
C SER A 537 -52.51 -59.02 1.70
N MET A 538 -51.62 -58.11 2.11
CA MET A 538 -50.23 -58.17 1.69
C MET A 538 -49.31 -57.92 2.89
N HIS A 539 -48.83 -59.05 3.42
CA HIS A 539 -47.50 -59.22 4.00
C HIS A 539 -47.30 -58.71 5.44
N SER A 540 -47.84 -59.48 6.38
CA SER A 540 -47.15 -59.69 7.65
C SER A 540 -45.84 -60.43 7.37
N ILE A 541 -44.79 -59.67 7.08
CA ILE A 541 -43.41 -60.14 7.16
C ILE A 541 -43.20 -60.49 8.65
N PRO A 542 -42.88 -61.74 9.01
CA PRO A 542 -42.55 -62.06 10.39
C PRO A 542 -41.42 -61.13 10.80
N ALA A 543 -41.53 -60.53 11.99
CA ALA A 543 -40.47 -59.73 12.58
C ALA A 543 -39.21 -60.58 12.69
N SER A 544 -38.44 -60.59 11.59
CA SER A 544 -37.11 -61.16 11.51
C SER A 544 -36.32 -60.34 12.50
N GLU A 545 -35.97 -60.98 13.61
CA GLU A 545 -35.01 -60.50 14.59
C GLU A 545 -33.86 -59.88 13.81
N ARG A 546 -33.83 -58.55 13.72
CA ARG A 546 -32.64 -57.87 13.22
C ARG A 546 -31.53 -58.34 14.15
N PRO A 547 -30.52 -59.06 13.65
CA PRO A 547 -29.39 -59.42 14.49
C PRO A 547 -28.89 -58.13 15.10
N SER A 548 -28.82 -58.10 16.43
CA SER A 548 -28.31 -56.95 17.16
C SER A 548 -27.02 -56.51 16.45
N PRO A 549 -26.88 -55.22 16.08
CA PRO A 549 -25.67 -54.77 15.39
C PRO A 549 -24.48 -55.26 16.22
N PRO A 550 -23.48 -55.89 15.58
CA PRO A 550 -22.32 -56.41 16.29
C PRO A 550 -21.79 -55.28 17.18
N PRO A 551 -21.42 -55.57 18.45
CA PRO A 551 -20.88 -54.55 19.35
C PRO A 551 -19.81 -53.77 18.57
N PRO A 552 -19.84 -52.42 18.60
CA PRO A 552 -18.95 -51.61 17.79
C PRO A 552 -17.54 -52.13 18.02
N ALA A 553 -16.88 -52.52 16.92
CA ALA A 553 -15.55 -53.08 16.98
C ALA A 553 -14.68 -52.13 17.83
N PRO A 554 -13.88 -52.66 18.78
CA PRO A 554 -13.06 -51.83 19.65
C PRO A 554 -12.30 -50.82 18.78
N ASP A 555 -12.37 -49.53 19.15
CA ASP A 555 -11.91 -48.40 18.35
C ASP A 555 -10.55 -48.70 17.73
N ARG A 556 -10.56 -49.09 16.46
CA ARG A 556 -9.35 -49.35 15.73
C ARG A 556 -8.58 -48.03 15.71
N PRO A 557 -7.28 -48.00 16.05
CA PRO A 557 -6.50 -46.79 15.91
C PRO A 557 -6.59 -46.32 14.46
N PRO A 558 -6.88 -45.03 14.22
CA PRO A 558 -7.09 -44.52 12.88
C PRO A 558 -5.86 -44.78 12.02
N THR A 559 -6.10 -45.19 10.78
CA THR A 559 -5.01 -45.46 9.83
C THR A 559 -4.25 -44.17 9.51
N VAL A 560 -3.02 -44.29 8.99
CA VAL A 560 -2.20 -43.10 8.65
C VAL A 560 -2.89 -42.22 7.61
N ALA A 561 -3.59 -42.83 6.64
CA ALA A 561 -4.42 -42.12 5.68
C ALA A 561 -5.54 -41.32 6.37
N GLU A 562 -6.29 -41.95 7.29
CA GLU A 562 -7.34 -41.30 8.07
C GLU A 562 -6.79 -40.14 8.91
N ARG A 563 -5.57 -40.25 9.47
CA ARG A 563 -4.91 -39.15 10.20
C ARG A 563 -4.66 -37.93 9.31
N PHE A 564 -4.27 -38.11 8.05
CA PHE A 564 -4.11 -36.99 7.12
C PHE A 564 -5.44 -36.36 6.70
N GLU A 565 -6.50 -37.16 6.58
CA GLU A 565 -7.85 -36.67 6.32
C GLU A 565 -8.36 -35.85 7.51
N LEU A 566 -8.19 -36.36 8.74
CA LEU A 566 -8.50 -35.64 9.97
C LEU A 566 -7.72 -34.33 10.08
N TYR A 567 -6.43 -34.32 9.74
CA TYR A 567 -5.62 -33.10 9.69
C TYR A 567 -6.21 -32.06 8.71
N ALA A 568 -6.61 -32.49 7.50
CA ALA A 568 -7.21 -31.62 6.50
C ALA A 568 -8.59 -31.10 6.94
N LEU A 569 -9.41 -31.94 7.57
CA LEU A 569 -10.72 -31.58 8.11
C LEU A 569 -10.60 -30.57 9.26
N LYS A 570 -9.71 -30.81 10.23
CA LYS A 570 -9.40 -29.87 11.33
C LYS A 570 -8.96 -28.51 10.78
N TRP A 571 -8.11 -28.46 9.75
CA TRP A 571 -7.75 -27.20 9.07
C TRP A 571 -8.94 -26.53 8.36
N LYS A 572 -9.85 -27.30 7.77
CA LYS A 572 -11.06 -26.76 7.14
C LYS A 572 -12.00 -26.15 8.18
N ILE A 573 -12.16 -26.80 9.34
CA ILE A 573 -12.94 -26.30 10.48
C ILE A 573 -12.32 -25.02 11.02
N LEU A 574 -11.00 -24.97 11.23
CA LEU A 574 -10.31 -23.77 11.71
C LEU A 574 -10.39 -22.58 10.76
N LYS A 575 -10.52 -22.81 9.45
CA LYS A 575 -10.72 -21.73 8.47
C LYS A 575 -12.15 -21.17 8.49
N SER A 576 -13.12 -21.92 9.01
CA SER A 576 -14.49 -21.42 9.18
C SER A 576 -14.62 -20.52 10.42
N GLU A 577 -15.66 -19.69 10.49
CA GLU A 577 -15.94 -18.77 11.61
C GLU A 577 -16.46 -19.46 12.89
N LYS A 578 -16.12 -20.73 13.08
CA LYS A 578 -16.59 -21.53 14.22
C LYS A 578 -15.89 -21.16 15.54
N PRO A 579 -16.52 -21.47 16.69
CA PRO A 579 -16.11 -20.99 18.02
C PRO A 579 -14.82 -21.64 18.54
N LEU A 580 -14.42 -21.22 19.75
CA LEU A 580 -13.20 -21.58 20.45
C LEU A 580 -12.79 -23.05 20.29
N VAL A 581 -11.53 -23.27 19.89
CA VAL A 581 -10.94 -24.58 19.61
C VAL A 581 -9.97 -24.92 20.74
N ALA A 582 -10.08 -26.14 21.29
CA ALA A 582 -9.16 -26.63 22.31
C ALA A 582 -7.78 -26.98 21.71
N PHE A 583 -6.72 -27.00 22.53
CA PHE A 583 -5.35 -27.28 22.06
C PHE A 583 -5.22 -28.62 21.32
N GLU A 584 -5.88 -29.67 21.80
CA GLU A 584 -5.89 -31.02 21.20
C GLU A 584 -6.60 -31.08 19.82
N GLN A 585 -7.50 -30.13 19.59
CA GLN A 585 -8.28 -30.03 18.35
C GLN A 585 -7.52 -29.31 17.23
N ILE A 586 -6.39 -28.67 17.55
CA ILE A 586 -5.51 -28.07 16.56
C ILE A 586 -4.87 -29.18 15.71
N PRO A 587 -4.86 -29.07 14.37
CA PRO A 587 -4.25 -30.04 13.49
C PRO A 587 -2.73 -29.92 13.54
N TRP A 588 -2.10 -30.36 14.61
CA TRP A 588 -0.64 -30.40 14.72
C TRP A 588 -0.04 -31.30 13.63
N PRO A 589 1.15 -30.98 13.09
CA PRO A 589 1.76 -31.75 12.00
C PRO A 589 2.47 -32.99 12.57
N VAL A 590 1.72 -33.87 13.22
CA VAL A 590 2.14 -35.17 13.76
C VAL A 590 1.04 -36.22 13.52
N LEU A 591 1.37 -37.51 13.62
CA LEU A 591 0.46 -38.62 13.27
C LEU A 591 -0.43 -39.10 14.44
N PHE A 592 -0.42 -38.40 15.58
CA PHE A 592 -1.23 -38.72 16.76
C PHE A 592 -1.84 -37.44 17.36
N ASP A 593 -2.76 -37.59 18.31
CA ASP A 593 -3.39 -36.44 18.98
C ASP A 593 -2.48 -35.93 20.09
N VAL A 594 -2.08 -34.67 19.98
CA VAL A 594 -1.15 -34.01 20.92
C VAL A 594 -1.95 -33.40 22.06
N LYS A 595 -1.57 -33.75 23.28
CA LYS A 595 -2.12 -33.14 24.50
C LYS A 595 -1.22 -32.06 25.05
N ASP A 596 0.09 -32.28 24.95
CA ASP A 596 1.10 -31.42 25.53
C ASP A 596 2.08 -30.88 24.46
N PRO A 597 2.54 -29.62 24.59
CA PRO A 597 3.47 -29.00 23.63
C PRO A 597 4.84 -29.70 23.58
N GLU A 598 5.17 -30.49 24.60
CA GLU A 598 6.40 -31.27 24.69
C GLU A 598 6.40 -32.48 23.76
N GLU A 599 5.24 -33.08 23.51
CA GLU A 599 5.07 -34.24 22.63
C GLU A 599 5.41 -33.92 21.16
N ILE A 600 5.38 -32.64 20.78
CA ILE A 600 5.78 -32.20 19.44
C ILE A 600 7.31 -32.12 19.38
N THR A 601 7.92 -33.19 18.84
CA THR A 601 9.36 -33.29 18.59
C THR A 601 9.69 -33.06 17.11
N LYS A 602 10.97 -32.80 16.82
CA LYS A 602 11.44 -32.56 15.45
C LYS A 602 11.30 -33.80 14.56
N GLU A 603 11.50 -34.96 15.15
CA GLU A 603 11.46 -36.28 14.50
C GLU A 603 10.04 -36.59 14.02
N LEU A 604 9.04 -36.33 14.87
CA LEU A 604 7.64 -36.55 14.55
C LEU A 604 7.12 -35.58 13.49
N VAL A 605 7.51 -34.30 13.56
CA VAL A 605 7.20 -33.32 12.51
C VAL A 605 7.88 -33.72 11.20
N LYS A 606 9.12 -34.19 11.23
CA LYS A 606 9.82 -34.69 10.05
C LYS A 606 9.10 -35.90 9.45
N GLU A 607 8.71 -36.85 10.27
CA GLU A 607 7.97 -38.05 9.84
C GLU A 607 6.65 -37.65 9.15
N PHE A 608 5.86 -36.77 9.78
CA PHE A 608 4.60 -36.28 9.21
C PHE A 608 4.79 -35.55 7.87
N VAL A 609 5.75 -34.62 7.79
CA VAL A 609 5.97 -33.80 6.57
C VAL A 609 6.46 -34.65 5.41
N MET A 610 7.28 -35.67 5.70
CA MET A 610 7.92 -36.52 4.68
C MET A 610 7.15 -37.79 4.35
N HIS A 611 6.05 -38.08 5.05
CA HIS A 611 5.31 -39.32 4.90
C HIS A 611 4.87 -39.59 3.44
N PRO A 612 5.09 -40.81 2.90
CA PRO A 612 4.79 -41.12 1.50
C PRO A 612 3.29 -41.10 1.16
N GLU A 613 2.43 -41.43 2.13
CA GLU A 613 0.97 -41.47 1.94
C GLU A 613 0.29 -40.09 2.04
N ARG A 614 1.07 -39.02 2.32
CA ARG A 614 0.49 -37.70 2.52
C ARG A 614 -0.17 -37.17 1.23
N PRO A 615 -1.45 -36.75 1.28
CA PRO A 615 -2.16 -36.24 0.12
C PRO A 615 -1.42 -35.07 -0.54
N GLY A 616 -1.28 -35.12 -1.87
CA GLY A 616 -0.62 -34.07 -2.64
C GLY A 616 0.90 -34.01 -2.51
N CYS A 617 1.57 -34.96 -1.84
CA CYS A 617 3.04 -35.05 -1.78
C CYS A 617 3.66 -35.97 -2.84
N LYS A 618 2.85 -36.79 -3.52
CA LYS A 618 3.30 -37.65 -4.64
C LYS A 618 3.97 -36.79 -5.72
N GLY A 619 5.24 -37.10 -6.03
CA GLY A 619 6.04 -36.40 -7.04
C GLY A 619 6.65 -35.06 -6.62
N LYS A 620 6.38 -34.55 -5.41
CA LYS A 620 6.99 -33.29 -4.91
C LYS A 620 8.32 -33.54 -4.24
N SER A 621 9.28 -32.65 -4.49
CA SER A 621 10.58 -32.67 -3.83
C SER A 621 10.44 -32.47 -2.32
N GLN A 622 11.41 -32.97 -1.55
CA GLN A 622 11.46 -32.76 -0.10
C GLN A 622 11.36 -31.28 0.28
N LYS A 623 12.06 -30.41 -0.46
CA LYS A 623 12.06 -28.96 -0.24
C LYS A 623 10.69 -28.34 -0.50
N ASP A 624 9.95 -28.82 -1.49
CA ASP A 624 8.60 -28.32 -1.79
C ASP A 624 7.59 -28.74 -0.73
N ARG A 625 7.70 -29.97 -0.21
CA ARG A 625 6.85 -30.45 0.90
C ARG A 625 7.03 -29.58 2.14
N VAL A 626 8.28 -29.32 2.54
CA VAL A 626 8.59 -28.42 3.67
C VAL A 626 8.08 -27.00 3.41
N ARG A 627 8.22 -26.50 2.18
CA ARG A 627 7.73 -25.16 1.82
C ARG A 627 6.21 -25.05 1.95
N MET A 628 5.46 -26.08 1.59
CA MET A 628 4.01 -26.10 1.75
C MET A 628 3.58 -26.02 3.22
N ASP A 629 4.26 -26.74 4.12
CA ASP A 629 3.97 -26.65 5.55
C ASP A 629 4.41 -25.32 6.15
N LEU A 630 5.55 -24.79 5.74
CA LEU A 630 6.02 -23.49 6.21
C LEU A 630 5.05 -22.35 5.83
N LEU A 631 4.37 -22.47 4.70
CA LEU A 631 3.31 -21.54 4.29
C LEU A 631 2.01 -21.70 5.11
N THR A 632 1.73 -22.92 5.55
CA THR A 632 0.55 -23.24 6.37
C THR A 632 0.75 -22.79 7.80
N TRP A 633 1.95 -23.03 8.35
CA TRP A 633 2.37 -22.72 9.71
C TRP A 633 3.05 -21.35 9.87
N HIS A 634 2.86 -20.42 8.93
CA HIS A 634 3.49 -19.10 9.02
C HIS A 634 3.06 -18.39 10.33
N PRO A 635 4.00 -17.82 11.13
CA PRO A 635 3.69 -17.31 12.47
C PRO A 635 2.58 -16.26 12.45
N ASP A 636 2.63 -15.33 11.49
CA ASP A 636 1.63 -14.27 11.34
C ASP A 636 0.22 -14.79 11.01
N LYS A 637 0.14 -15.82 10.15
CA LYS A 637 -1.15 -16.44 9.78
C LYS A 637 -1.69 -17.31 10.90
N CYS A 638 -0.81 -17.96 11.66
CA CYS A 638 -1.21 -18.77 12.81
C CYS A 638 -1.66 -17.89 13.98
N GLN A 639 -1.03 -16.74 14.21
CA GLN A 639 -1.44 -15.82 15.26
C GLN A 639 -2.90 -15.37 15.06
N SER A 640 -3.22 -14.90 13.85
CA SER A 640 -4.58 -14.44 13.52
C SER A 640 -5.61 -15.56 13.36
N ARG A 641 -5.24 -16.74 12.87
CA ARG A 641 -6.22 -17.82 12.55
C ARG A 641 -6.36 -18.89 13.63
N LEU A 642 -5.30 -19.17 14.36
CA LEU A 642 -5.25 -20.23 15.38
C LEU A 642 -5.29 -19.61 16.77
N VAL A 643 -4.33 -18.74 17.11
CA VAL A 643 -4.16 -18.26 18.50
C VAL A 643 -5.39 -17.48 18.98
N GLU A 644 -5.95 -16.61 18.13
CA GLU A 644 -7.20 -15.87 18.47
C GLU A 644 -8.42 -16.77 18.69
N LYS A 645 -8.40 -18.01 18.17
CA LYS A 645 -9.50 -18.98 18.29
C LYS A 645 -9.32 -19.95 19.45
N VAL A 646 -8.24 -19.85 20.21
CA VAL A 646 -7.98 -20.70 21.38
C VAL A 646 -8.33 -19.91 22.64
N PRO A 647 -8.88 -20.53 23.71
CA PRO A 647 -9.11 -19.87 25.00
C PRO A 647 -7.84 -19.18 25.51
N ALA A 648 -7.98 -18.01 26.14
CA ALA A 648 -6.88 -17.15 26.57
C ALA A 648 -5.81 -17.91 27.38
N ASP A 649 -6.24 -18.80 28.26
CA ASP A 649 -5.39 -19.61 29.14
C ASP A 649 -4.39 -20.51 28.38
N VAL A 650 -4.69 -20.82 27.11
CA VAL A 650 -3.92 -21.76 26.28
C VAL A 650 -3.28 -21.07 25.06
N GLN A 651 -3.48 -19.75 24.89
CA GLN A 651 -2.96 -18.99 23.75
C GLN A 651 -1.43 -18.90 23.75
N GLU A 652 -0.81 -18.67 24.92
CA GLU A 652 0.64 -18.58 25.04
C GLU A 652 1.31 -19.91 24.66
N MET A 653 0.82 -21.01 25.25
CA MET A 653 1.26 -22.38 24.93
C MET A 653 1.10 -22.71 23.44
N THR A 654 -0.03 -22.32 22.84
CA THR A 654 -0.27 -22.49 21.40
C THR A 654 0.73 -21.69 20.55
N SER A 655 0.98 -20.43 20.90
CA SER A 655 1.93 -19.57 20.20
C SER A 655 3.36 -20.11 20.28
N GLU A 656 3.79 -20.59 21.44
CA GLU A 656 5.08 -21.24 21.62
C GLU A 656 5.22 -22.52 20.79
N THR A 657 4.18 -23.34 20.77
CA THR A 657 4.14 -24.58 19.98
C THR A 657 4.24 -24.29 18.48
N VAL A 658 3.52 -23.28 17.98
CA VAL A 658 3.63 -22.81 16.59
C VAL A 658 5.07 -22.37 16.27
N LYS A 659 5.70 -21.57 17.15
CA LYS A 659 7.10 -21.13 16.96
C LYS A 659 8.06 -22.32 16.91
N LYS A 660 7.85 -23.33 17.77
CA LYS A 660 8.64 -24.58 17.81
C LYS A 660 8.52 -25.36 16.50
N ILE A 661 7.30 -25.53 15.96
CA ILE A 661 7.05 -26.18 14.66
C ILE A 661 7.74 -25.42 13.52
N VAL A 662 7.59 -24.09 13.46
CA VAL A 662 8.21 -23.26 12.43
C VAL A 662 9.73 -23.40 12.45
N ARG A 663 10.33 -23.43 13.65
CA ARG A 663 11.77 -23.69 13.81
C ARG A 663 12.17 -25.05 13.26
N PHE A 664 11.42 -26.12 13.58
CA PHE A 664 11.68 -27.46 13.04
C PHE A 664 11.57 -27.50 11.51
N LEU A 665 10.55 -26.87 10.93
CA LEU A 665 10.39 -26.79 9.48
C LEU A 665 11.53 -26.01 8.81
N PHE A 666 12.02 -24.93 9.42
CA PHE A 666 13.20 -24.21 8.91
C PHE A 666 14.48 -25.04 8.97
N GLU A 667 14.67 -25.84 10.02
CA GLU A 667 15.81 -26.76 10.12
C GLU A 667 15.72 -27.86 9.06
N LEU A 668 14.52 -28.41 8.81
CA LEU A 668 14.28 -29.39 7.75
C LEU A 668 14.45 -28.82 6.34
N LYS A 669 14.32 -27.50 6.15
CA LYS A 669 14.56 -26.83 4.87
C LYS A 669 16.06 -26.67 4.55
N LYS A 670 16.90 -26.59 5.59
CA LYS A 670 18.36 -26.39 5.44
C LYS A 670 19.07 -27.68 5.03
N ASN A 671 18.58 -28.81 5.51
CA ASN A 671 19.01 -30.15 5.10
C ASN A 671 18.40 -30.49 3.73
#